data_AF-A0A7W1M4T4-F1
#
_entry.id   AF-A0A7W1M4T4-F1
#
_cell.length_a   1.000
_cell.length_b   1.000
_cell.length_c   1.000
_cell.angle_alpha   90.00
_cell.angle_beta   90.00
_cell.angle_gamma   90.00
#
_symmetry.space_group_name_H-M   'P 1'
#
loop_
_entity.id
_entity.type
_entity.pdbx_description
1 polymer ?
#
loop_
_entity_poly.entity_id
_entity_poly.type
_entity_poly.pdbx_seq_one_letter_code
_entity_poly.pdbx_strand_id
1 'polypeptide(L)'
;MVLGLVLCWPVVSSLAAPGGGGVEGRPVVAVIAQHRKLADLGVKAANVMLQSGVLTGTATVGNVGAHRAPSSTAGVAWKSADSGGTIQIGRFRVSALAPSQQDKAHFRVAVPKGASGSYVVSVCADVLGQVRELSKKNNCRKAGTVTIRPGSGVKGYGPTGPEQPPSSPPPGGTTPPAGTGPAPVSSPPDTVIDSGPTGIIGASSATFTFHGSDADDTFQCSLDGAPWAVCTSPQQYISLADGPHTFQVRTVNAAGEVDATPASASFTVEAIPPQITITSAPHGRIPIGLVSISFSADEAGSTFKCSLDGGVFTPCSTPYEVASPAAGPHTFTVEATNQAGVTGAASHLASWSSVEPQHDLCGTIASNVTIGPDYAARYVITCSVDVSASVTLTAQPDTVIKADNGTNLSVQGLLDVAGTSASPVVFTSINDNSAGGTTGTGKPAAGDWQGVVVSGAGSVAMTSSVVKYAATGLEGTTSGSVSVIDGQWGEFSYGGLAVSAGAVTVRGSTVLDSGNRPAFSVFSENLNLDQLTGNSATGGLPAFFVSGTVSTSSTWHSEGAPGLLGPPGCGAGLTVASGVTVTVEAGAVIKGGTTNYIGNCGGPGGALTVLGTLDVAGTSASPVVFTSINDNSAGGTTGTGKPAAGDWQGIIATPSSTENPVVMLEHASVSYATTGLDATTNRQVTVQSDSLAHNGVAVDIAATIGTNAAIHETWFDENGVALAGSSDWNPVATPVTSCEFRLSCTGCR
;
A
#
# COMPACT_ATOMS: atom_id res chain seq x y z
N MET A 1 49.95 54.08 9.46
CA MET A 1 49.05 53.62 10.55
C MET A 1 47.77 53.15 9.86
N VAL A 2 47.36 51.89 9.80
CA VAL A 2 47.68 50.63 10.49
C VAL A 2 47.75 49.50 9.43
N LEU A 3 48.53 48.45 9.74
CA LEU A 3 48.84 47.20 9.01
C LEU A 3 47.65 46.55 8.26
N GLY A 4 47.82 45.74 7.19
CA GLY A 4 49.03 45.12 6.67
C GLY A 4 48.89 44.39 5.32
N LEU A 5 50.07 44.17 4.72
CA LEU A 5 50.50 43.28 3.62
C LEU A 5 49.90 41.84 3.73
N VAL A 6 49.81 40.99 2.69
CA VAL A 6 50.88 40.50 1.79
C VAL A 6 50.26 39.91 0.50
N LEU A 7 50.85 40.27 -0.66
CA LEU A 7 50.78 39.59 -1.96
C LEU A 7 51.72 38.37 -1.99
N CYS A 8 51.38 37.30 -2.72
CA CYS A 8 52.39 36.52 -3.44
C CYS A 8 51.84 35.78 -4.66
N TRP A 9 52.69 35.71 -5.68
CA TRP A 9 52.49 35.27 -7.06
C TRP A 9 53.09 33.85 -7.31
N PRO A 10 52.98 33.27 -8.52
CA PRO A 10 52.95 31.82 -8.78
C PRO A 10 54.30 31.21 -9.19
N VAL A 11 54.41 29.88 -9.20
CA VAL A 11 55.49 29.14 -9.89
C VAL A 11 54.96 27.84 -10.53
N VAL A 12 55.31 27.67 -11.81
CA VAL A 12 55.18 26.47 -12.66
C VAL A 12 56.43 25.58 -12.49
N SER A 13 56.30 24.25 -12.52
CA SER A 13 57.34 23.33 -13.00
C SER A 13 56.78 21.91 -13.21
N SER A 14 57.08 21.31 -14.38
CA SER A 14 56.87 19.90 -14.72
C SER A 14 58.09 19.04 -14.37
N LEU A 15 57.90 17.73 -14.17
CA LEU A 15 58.89 16.65 -14.40
C LEU A 15 58.20 15.27 -14.34
N ALA A 16 58.66 14.34 -15.17
CA ALA A 16 58.01 13.05 -15.48
C ALA A 16 58.73 11.81 -14.88
N ALA A 17 57.90 10.84 -14.44
CA ALA A 17 58.03 9.35 -14.44
C ALA A 17 59.11 8.62 -13.60
N PRO A 18 59.04 7.28 -13.34
CA PRO A 18 57.92 6.30 -13.37
C PRO A 18 57.80 5.43 -12.08
N GLY A 19 56.71 4.65 -11.92
CA GLY A 19 56.69 3.48 -11.01
C GLY A 19 55.31 3.08 -10.48
N GLY A 20 54.79 1.94 -10.93
CA GLY A 20 53.46 1.44 -10.58
C GLY A 20 53.30 0.91 -9.16
N GLY A 21 52.06 0.96 -8.69
CA GLY A 21 51.57 0.36 -7.45
C GLY A 21 50.11 0.73 -7.28
N GLY A 22 49.21 -0.20 -7.62
CA GLY A 22 47.77 0.03 -7.65
C GLY A 22 47.18 0.36 -6.28
N VAL A 23 46.19 1.25 -6.27
CA VAL A 23 45.18 1.31 -5.21
C VAL A 23 43.84 1.62 -5.89
N GLU A 24 42.90 0.72 -5.62
CA GLU A 24 41.50 0.74 -6.00
C GLU A 24 40.77 2.04 -5.69
N GLY A 25 39.71 2.27 -6.46
CA GLY A 25 38.88 3.46 -6.46
C GLY A 25 38.23 3.78 -5.11
N ARG A 26 38.07 5.07 -4.87
CA ARG A 26 37.14 5.60 -3.88
C ARG A 26 35.94 6.19 -4.60
N PRO A 27 34.77 5.53 -4.57
CA PRO A 27 33.57 6.12 -5.12
C PRO A 27 33.00 7.17 -4.17
N VAL A 28 32.34 8.15 -4.77
CA VAL A 28 31.47 9.14 -4.15
C VAL A 28 30.28 8.40 -3.52
N VAL A 29 30.50 7.82 -2.33
CA VAL A 29 29.47 7.24 -1.46
C VAL A 29 29.58 7.96 -0.11
N ALA A 30 29.22 9.25 -0.09
CA ALA A 30 29.23 10.02 1.15
C ALA A 30 27.98 10.88 1.37
N VAL A 31 26.96 10.76 0.51
CA VAL A 31 25.63 11.38 0.75
C VAL A 31 24.49 10.35 0.79
N ILE A 32 24.70 9.11 0.34
CA ILE A 32 23.68 8.03 0.37
C ILE A 32 23.91 6.99 1.50
N ALA A 33 24.96 7.15 2.32
CA ALA A 33 25.29 6.20 3.40
C ALA A 33 24.80 6.60 4.81
N GLN A 34 23.85 7.53 4.97
CA GLN A 34 23.28 7.87 6.29
C GLN A 34 21.95 7.17 6.62
N HIS A 35 21.38 6.36 5.73
CA HIS A 35 20.06 5.73 5.96
C HIS A 35 20.10 4.24 6.37
N ARG A 36 21.26 3.69 6.75
CA ARG A 36 21.37 2.29 7.25
C ARG A 36 21.90 2.15 8.67
N LYS A 37 21.55 3.07 9.59
CA LYS A 37 22.09 3.09 10.96
C LYS A 37 21.15 3.71 12.01
N LEU A 38 19.87 3.33 12.03
CA LEU A 38 18.92 3.74 13.09
C LEU A 38 18.56 2.57 14.01
N ALA A 39 18.07 2.90 15.21
CA ALA A 39 17.38 1.92 16.06
C ALA A 39 16.02 1.55 15.42
N ASP A 40 15.44 0.43 15.81
CA ASP A 40 14.16 -0.03 15.26
C ASP A 40 13.43 -0.85 16.33
N LEU A 41 12.56 -0.21 17.13
CA LEU A 41 11.82 -0.90 18.18
C LEU A 41 10.57 -1.58 17.62
N GLY A 42 10.46 -2.88 17.83
CA GLY A 42 9.28 -3.66 17.49
C GLY A 42 8.71 -4.41 18.68
N VAL A 43 7.38 -4.50 18.77
CA VAL A 43 6.72 -5.37 19.75
C VAL A 43 6.75 -6.81 19.24
N LYS A 44 7.59 -7.63 19.86
CA LYS A 44 7.82 -9.03 19.46
C LYS A 44 6.71 -9.96 19.94
N ALA A 45 6.22 -9.73 21.17
CA ALA A 45 5.13 -10.49 21.77
C ALA A 45 4.33 -9.58 22.70
N ALA A 46 3.01 -9.77 22.76
CA ALA A 46 2.14 -9.10 23.71
C ALA A 46 0.96 -10.00 24.04
N ASN A 47 0.57 -10.06 25.31
CA ASN A 47 -0.59 -10.79 25.80
C ASN A 47 -1.35 -9.93 26.82
N VAL A 48 -2.66 -10.08 26.88
CA VAL A 48 -3.53 -9.36 27.83
C VAL A 48 -4.58 -10.29 28.42
N MET A 49 -4.94 -10.02 29.67
CA MET A 49 -6.01 -10.67 30.40
C MET A 49 -6.84 -9.62 31.14
N LEU A 50 -8.15 -9.84 31.26
CA LEU A 50 -9.06 -9.01 32.05
C LEU A 50 -9.40 -9.76 33.35
N GLN A 51 -9.07 -9.16 34.50
CA GLN A 51 -9.47 -9.67 35.81
C GLN A 51 -10.02 -8.52 36.66
N SER A 52 -11.25 -8.68 37.16
CA SER A 52 -11.89 -7.75 38.11
C SER A 52 -11.82 -6.26 37.69
N GLY A 53 -12.09 -5.97 36.40
CA GLY A 53 -12.08 -4.60 35.86
C GLY A 53 -10.69 -4.01 35.63
N VAL A 54 -9.63 -4.83 35.66
CA VAL A 54 -8.25 -4.41 35.40
C VAL A 54 -7.67 -5.27 34.29
N LEU A 55 -7.07 -4.62 33.29
CA LEU A 55 -6.29 -5.26 32.24
C LEU A 55 -4.86 -5.46 32.72
N THR A 56 -4.42 -6.71 32.81
CA THR A 56 -3.05 -7.09 33.10
C THR A 56 -2.43 -7.80 31.91
N GLY A 57 -1.14 -7.62 31.68
CA GLY A 57 -0.51 -8.23 30.52
C GLY A 57 1.00 -8.15 30.54
N THR A 58 1.59 -8.80 29.54
CA THR A 58 3.03 -8.76 29.28
C THR A 58 3.27 -8.27 27.87
N ALA A 59 4.34 -7.50 27.68
CA ALA A 59 4.81 -7.10 26.38
C ALA A 59 6.34 -7.21 26.31
N THR A 60 6.84 -7.68 25.17
CA THR A 60 8.26 -7.76 24.88
C THR A 60 8.58 -6.83 23.72
N VAL A 61 9.33 -5.77 23.99
CA VAL A 61 9.81 -4.81 22.98
C VAL A 61 11.27 -5.14 22.67
N GLY A 62 11.59 -5.30 21.39
CA GLY A 62 12.95 -5.60 20.94
C GLY A 62 13.49 -4.55 19.99
N ASN A 63 14.79 -4.30 20.02
CA ASN A 63 15.47 -3.46 19.05
C ASN A 63 16.09 -4.32 17.94
N VAL A 64 15.54 -4.26 16.73
CA VAL A 64 16.09 -4.97 15.55
C VAL A 64 17.00 -4.08 14.70
N GLY A 65 17.14 -2.81 15.07
CA GLY A 65 17.96 -1.84 14.38
C GLY A 65 19.44 -1.98 14.73
N ALA A 66 20.29 -1.31 13.94
CA ALA A 66 21.75 -1.39 14.08
C ALA A 66 22.32 -0.49 15.18
N HIS A 67 21.49 0.34 15.83
CA HIS A 67 21.90 1.32 16.85
C HIS A 67 21.13 1.15 18.15
N ARG A 68 21.76 1.53 19.28
CA ARG A 68 21.13 1.50 20.61
C ARG A 68 19.95 2.48 20.66
N ALA A 69 18.79 1.99 21.04
CA ALA A 69 17.63 2.82 21.37
C ALA A 69 17.78 3.37 22.81
N PRO A 70 17.56 4.68 23.04
CA PRO A 70 17.42 5.21 24.39
C PRO A 70 16.14 4.67 25.05
N SER A 71 15.98 4.86 26.37
CA SER A 71 14.73 4.45 27.03
C SER A 71 13.55 5.20 26.45
N SER A 72 12.45 4.51 26.17
CA SER A 72 11.26 5.05 25.51
C SER A 72 9.99 4.68 26.27
N THR A 73 8.84 5.09 25.74
CA THR A 73 7.53 4.81 26.35
C THR A 73 6.69 3.96 25.40
N ALA A 74 6.28 2.79 25.85
CA ALA A 74 5.28 1.98 25.16
C ALA A 74 3.87 2.32 25.67
N GLY A 75 2.88 2.22 24.79
CA GLY A 75 1.47 2.47 25.09
C GLY A 75 0.62 1.22 24.91
N VAL A 76 -0.38 1.08 25.77
CA VAL A 76 -1.47 0.11 25.64
C VAL A 76 -2.67 0.87 25.11
N ALA A 77 -3.12 0.49 23.93
CA ALA A 77 -4.30 1.05 23.30
C ALA A 77 -5.38 -0.01 23.17
N TRP A 78 -6.62 0.42 23.12
CA TRP A 78 -7.73 -0.43 22.75
C TRP A 78 -8.60 0.22 21.68
N LYS A 79 -9.30 -0.59 20.90
CA LYS A 79 -10.23 -0.15 19.86
C LYS A 79 -11.52 -0.92 20.02
N SER A 80 -12.65 -0.20 20.10
CA SER A 80 -13.99 -0.79 20.11
C SER A 80 -14.25 -1.44 18.76
N ALA A 81 -14.92 -2.59 18.76
CA ALA A 81 -15.35 -3.25 17.52
C ALA A 81 -16.31 -2.36 16.68
N ASP A 82 -17.09 -1.50 17.34
CA ASP A 82 -18.21 -0.78 16.73
C ASP A 82 -17.90 0.70 16.43
N SER A 83 -16.85 1.26 17.03
CA SER A 83 -16.45 2.66 16.82
C SER A 83 -14.97 2.72 16.46
N GLY A 84 -14.68 3.20 15.24
CA GLY A 84 -13.37 3.08 14.59
C GLY A 84 -12.17 3.77 15.29
N GLY A 85 -12.37 4.44 16.42
CA GLY A 85 -11.33 5.16 17.16
C GLY A 85 -10.48 4.26 18.07
N THR A 86 -9.16 4.43 18.01
CA THR A 86 -8.21 3.81 18.95
C THR A 86 -7.97 4.75 20.14
N ILE A 87 -8.16 4.25 21.36
CA ILE A 87 -7.95 5.03 22.59
C ILE A 87 -6.73 4.45 23.34
N GLN A 88 -5.78 5.31 23.70
CA GLN A 88 -4.67 4.94 24.58
C GLN A 88 -5.16 4.89 26.03
N ILE A 89 -5.00 3.74 26.67
CA ILE A 89 -5.52 3.47 28.03
C ILE A 89 -4.43 3.32 29.09
N GLY A 90 -3.18 3.09 28.68
CA GLY A 90 -2.06 3.00 29.61
C GLY A 90 -0.71 3.18 28.93
N ARG A 91 0.33 3.42 29.74
CA ARG A 91 1.72 3.55 29.29
C ARG A 91 2.66 2.86 30.27
N PHE A 92 3.78 2.36 29.77
CA PHE A 92 4.86 1.83 30.59
C PHE A 92 6.22 2.13 29.95
N ARG A 93 7.27 2.14 30.77
CA ARG A 93 8.63 2.45 30.34
C ARG A 93 9.25 1.24 29.66
N VAL A 94 9.97 1.50 28.57
CA VAL A 94 10.90 0.56 27.92
C VAL A 94 12.32 1.03 28.20
N SER A 95 13.15 0.14 28.71
CA SER A 95 14.55 0.39 29.03
C SER A 95 15.37 0.67 27.76
N ALA A 96 16.57 1.25 27.91
CA ALA A 96 17.44 1.46 26.75
C ALA A 96 17.93 0.12 26.18
N LEU A 97 17.71 -0.12 24.89
CA LEU A 97 17.96 -1.41 24.23
C LEU A 97 19.12 -1.32 23.25
N ALA A 98 20.18 -2.11 23.46
CA ALA A 98 21.20 -2.34 22.44
C ALA A 98 20.61 -3.13 21.25
N PRO A 99 21.28 -3.16 20.08
CA PRO A 99 20.89 -4.02 18.97
C PRO A 99 20.66 -5.47 19.43
N SER A 100 19.57 -6.07 18.97
CA SER A 100 19.10 -7.42 19.31
C SER A 100 18.69 -7.65 20.77
N GLN A 101 18.72 -6.63 21.64
CA GLN A 101 18.19 -6.76 23.00
C GLN A 101 16.67 -6.58 23.05
N GLN A 102 16.07 -7.14 24.10
CA GLN A 102 14.64 -7.08 24.38
C GLN A 102 14.40 -6.66 25.82
N ASP A 103 13.33 -5.90 26.04
CA ASP A 103 12.81 -5.57 27.36
C ASP A 103 11.41 -6.17 27.51
N LYS A 104 11.21 -6.93 28.58
CA LYS A 104 9.93 -7.56 28.91
C LYS A 104 9.31 -6.81 30.07
N ALA A 105 8.19 -6.16 29.80
CA ALA A 105 7.47 -5.37 30.79
C ALA A 105 6.10 -5.99 31.11
N HIS A 106 5.70 -5.84 32.38
CA HIS A 106 4.34 -6.09 32.83
C HIS A 106 3.57 -4.78 32.86
N PHE A 107 2.34 -4.78 32.33
CA PHE A 107 1.46 -3.62 32.42
C PHE A 107 0.18 -3.97 33.18
N ARG A 108 -0.34 -2.97 33.90
CA ARG A 108 -1.60 -3.03 34.63
C ARG A 108 -2.37 -1.73 34.37
N VAL A 109 -3.52 -1.83 33.73
CA VAL A 109 -4.32 -0.69 33.28
C VAL A 109 -5.75 -0.87 33.77
N ALA A 110 -6.27 0.11 34.50
CA ALA A 110 -7.67 0.09 34.92
C ALA A 110 -8.59 0.29 33.70
N VAL A 111 -9.67 -0.48 33.62
CA VAL A 111 -10.68 -0.30 32.58
C VAL A 111 -11.40 1.04 32.80
N PRO A 112 -11.45 1.95 31.81
CA PRO A 112 -12.26 3.16 31.87
C PRO A 112 -13.70 2.93 32.34
N LYS A 113 -14.20 3.79 33.24
CA LYS A 113 -15.56 3.70 33.75
C LYS A 113 -16.58 3.80 32.62
N GLY A 114 -17.55 2.88 32.60
CA GLY A 114 -18.62 2.86 31.61
C GLY A 114 -18.27 2.14 30.30
N ALA A 115 -17.07 1.56 30.17
CA ALA A 115 -16.74 0.71 29.03
C ALA A 115 -17.55 -0.60 29.07
N SER A 116 -18.16 -0.95 27.95
CA SER A 116 -18.92 -2.19 27.75
C SER A 116 -18.80 -2.63 26.31
N GLY A 117 -18.75 -3.93 26.05
CA GLY A 117 -18.58 -4.49 24.70
C GLY A 117 -17.18 -5.08 24.47
N SER A 118 -16.88 -5.39 23.21
CA SER A 118 -15.65 -6.08 22.80
C SER A 118 -14.59 -5.07 22.32
N TYR A 119 -13.38 -5.21 22.84
CA TYR A 119 -12.26 -4.32 22.55
C TYR A 119 -11.03 -5.12 22.10
N VAL A 120 -10.45 -4.72 20.97
CA VAL A 120 -9.13 -5.20 20.54
C VAL A 120 -8.06 -4.39 21.25
N VAL A 121 -7.22 -5.05 22.04
CA VAL A 121 -6.11 -4.42 22.76
C VAL A 121 -4.82 -4.58 21.97
N SER A 122 -4.07 -3.51 21.80
CA SER A 122 -2.78 -3.46 21.12
C SER A 122 -1.73 -2.80 22.00
N VAL A 123 -0.49 -3.26 21.90
CA VAL A 123 0.67 -2.59 22.50
C VAL A 123 1.51 -1.98 21.39
N CYS A 124 1.88 -0.71 21.56
CA CYS A 124 2.71 0.03 20.63
C CYS A 124 3.99 0.52 21.31
N ALA A 125 5.15 0.29 20.69
CA ALA A 125 6.42 0.86 21.09
C ALA A 125 6.50 2.34 20.70
N ASP A 126 7.22 3.11 21.51
CA ASP A 126 7.53 4.53 21.29
C ASP A 126 6.33 5.43 20.95
N VAL A 127 5.24 5.32 21.73
CA VAL A 127 4.00 6.10 21.49
C VAL A 127 4.17 7.62 21.68
N LEU A 128 5.34 8.06 22.15
CA LEU A 128 5.69 9.47 22.33
C LEU A 128 6.70 9.97 21.29
N GLY A 129 7.17 9.13 20.37
CA GLY A 129 8.15 9.52 19.34
C GLY A 129 9.52 9.90 19.91
N GLN A 130 9.94 9.26 21.00
CA GLN A 130 11.18 9.53 21.73
C GLN A 130 12.40 8.87 21.06
N VAL A 131 12.19 7.94 20.13
CA VAL A 131 13.24 7.23 19.40
C VAL A 131 13.14 7.56 17.91
N ARG A 132 14.28 7.92 17.30
CA ARG A 132 14.38 8.06 15.85
C ARG A 132 14.60 6.67 15.25
N GLU A 133 13.58 6.14 14.58
CA GLU A 133 13.54 4.75 14.13
C GLU A 133 13.66 4.58 12.62
N LEU A 134 14.11 3.40 12.20
CA LEU A 134 14.14 2.99 10.80
C LEU A 134 12.74 2.75 10.23
N SER A 135 11.85 2.15 11.03
CA SER A 135 10.48 1.81 10.66
C SER A 135 9.57 2.04 11.85
N LYS A 136 8.34 2.51 11.60
CA LYS A 136 7.27 2.55 12.61
C LYS A 136 6.24 1.44 12.42
N LYS A 137 6.40 0.61 11.38
CA LYS A 137 5.40 -0.40 10.96
C LYS A 137 5.34 -1.60 11.92
N ASN A 138 6.43 -1.90 12.60
CA ASN A 138 6.59 -3.00 13.57
C ASN A 138 6.34 -2.56 15.03
N ASN A 139 6.08 -1.28 15.27
CA ASN A 139 5.93 -0.74 16.62
C ASN A 139 4.68 -1.27 17.32
N CYS A 140 3.61 -1.61 16.59
CA CYS A 140 2.34 -2.01 17.16
C CYS A 140 2.02 -3.49 16.91
N ARG A 141 1.57 -4.19 17.96
CA ARG A 141 1.10 -5.59 17.87
C ARG A 141 -0.18 -5.77 18.69
N LYS A 142 -1.14 -6.52 18.16
CA LYS A 142 -2.35 -6.95 18.88
C LYS A 142 -1.96 -7.86 20.04
N ALA A 143 -2.41 -7.51 21.25
CA ALA A 143 -2.19 -8.29 22.48
C ALA A 143 -3.33 -9.27 22.77
N GLY A 144 -4.53 -9.00 22.27
CA GLY A 144 -5.70 -9.86 22.44
C GLY A 144 -7.02 -9.10 22.22
N THR A 145 -8.14 -9.78 22.42
CA THR A 145 -9.47 -9.18 22.48
C THR A 145 -10.03 -9.39 23.88
N VAL A 146 -10.66 -8.37 24.46
CA VAL A 146 -11.29 -8.44 25.79
C VAL A 146 -12.75 -7.99 25.70
N THR A 147 -13.63 -8.73 26.36
CA THR A 147 -15.06 -8.40 26.42
C THR A 147 -15.41 -7.92 27.82
N ILE A 148 -15.96 -6.71 27.91
CA ILE A 148 -16.36 -6.10 29.18
C ILE A 148 -17.88 -6.19 29.31
N ARG A 149 -18.35 -6.95 30.31
CA ARG A 149 -19.77 -7.07 30.64
C ARG A 149 -20.19 -5.93 31.58
N PRO A 150 -21.38 -5.32 31.40
CA PRO A 150 -21.91 -4.35 32.36
C PRO A 150 -22.06 -4.98 33.76
N GLY A 151 -21.41 -4.41 34.79
CA GLY A 151 -21.72 -4.70 36.20
C GLY A 151 -20.67 -5.39 37.09
N SER A 152 -19.38 -5.53 36.71
CA SER A 152 -18.37 -6.23 37.55
C SER A 152 -17.83 -5.43 38.76
N GLY A 153 -18.71 -4.84 39.58
CA GLY A 153 -18.34 -4.20 40.84
C GLY A 153 -18.67 -5.09 42.05
N VAL A 154 -17.65 -5.60 42.74
CA VAL A 154 -17.79 -6.39 43.97
C VAL A 154 -18.09 -5.46 45.17
N LYS A 155 -19.10 -5.82 45.98
CA LYS A 155 -19.23 -5.52 47.43
C LYS A 155 -19.53 -6.87 48.08
N GLY A 156 -18.89 -7.39 49.13
CA GLY A 156 -18.19 -6.80 50.27
C GLY A 156 -18.76 -7.49 51.51
N TYR A 157 -18.06 -8.51 52.02
CA TYR A 157 -18.41 -9.29 53.23
C TYR A 157 -18.45 -8.42 54.50
N GLY A 158 -19.31 -8.78 55.45
CA GLY A 158 -19.34 -8.22 56.80
C GLY A 158 -20.11 -9.14 57.76
N PRO A 159 -19.53 -9.65 58.88
CA PRO A 159 -19.98 -10.88 59.53
C PRO A 159 -20.53 -10.70 60.96
N THR A 160 -20.96 -11.83 61.52
CA THR A 160 -21.04 -12.22 62.95
C THR A 160 -22.13 -11.64 63.87
N GLY A 161 -22.78 -12.57 64.57
CA GLY A 161 -23.57 -12.31 65.78
C GLY A 161 -24.25 -13.59 66.28
N PRO A 162 -23.71 -14.28 67.31
CA PRO A 162 -24.03 -15.68 67.64
C PRO A 162 -25.09 -15.79 68.77
N GLU A 163 -25.24 -17.02 69.29
CA GLU A 163 -25.80 -17.40 70.62
C GLU A 163 -27.22 -18.01 70.58
N GLN A 164 -27.59 -19.15 71.18
CA GLN A 164 -26.97 -20.37 71.74
C GLN A 164 -28.16 -21.29 72.12
N PRO A 165 -28.10 -22.64 72.01
CA PRO A 165 -29.02 -23.55 72.72
C PRO A 165 -28.52 -23.70 74.20
N PRO A 166 -29.12 -24.47 75.15
CA PRO A 166 -30.07 -25.59 75.03
C PRO A 166 -31.11 -25.70 76.19
N SER A 167 -31.95 -26.75 76.24
CA SER A 167 -32.08 -27.65 77.41
C SER A 167 -33.25 -28.64 77.27
N SER A 168 -33.02 -29.84 77.80
CA SER A 168 -33.82 -31.06 77.76
C SER A 168 -34.48 -31.34 79.15
N PRO A 169 -35.05 -32.53 79.47
CA PRO A 169 -36.44 -32.80 79.91
C PRO A 169 -36.50 -33.24 81.41
N PRO A 170 -37.37 -34.16 81.93
CA PRO A 170 -38.83 -34.47 81.90
C PRO A 170 -39.43 -34.47 83.36
N PRO A 171 -40.28 -35.41 83.86
CA PRO A 171 -41.64 -35.89 83.52
C PRO A 171 -42.65 -35.78 84.70
N GLY A 172 -43.91 -36.17 84.43
CA GLY A 172 -44.92 -36.55 85.43
C GLY A 172 -46.20 -35.75 85.25
N GLY A 173 -47.41 -36.29 85.29
CA GLY A 173 -47.93 -37.61 85.62
C GLY A 173 -49.44 -37.42 85.89
N THR A 174 -50.20 -38.52 85.81
CA THR A 174 -51.57 -38.72 86.32
C THR A 174 -52.79 -38.27 85.47
N THR A 175 -53.74 -39.20 85.47
CA THR A 175 -55.00 -39.46 84.73
C THR A 175 -56.23 -38.65 85.24
N PRO A 176 -57.49 -38.98 84.85
CA PRO A 176 -58.31 -38.71 83.63
C PRO A 176 -59.57 -37.83 84.04
N PRO A 177 -60.76 -37.77 83.38
CA PRO A 177 -61.28 -38.37 82.12
C PRO A 177 -62.12 -37.45 81.18
N ALA A 178 -62.39 -38.01 79.99
CA ALA A 178 -63.58 -37.95 79.12
C ALA A 178 -64.22 -36.60 78.68
N GLY A 179 -64.18 -36.36 77.35
CA GLY A 179 -65.19 -35.55 76.65
C GLY A 179 -64.83 -35.13 75.21
N THR A 180 -65.57 -35.71 74.24
CA THR A 180 -65.93 -35.21 72.89
C THR A 180 -64.95 -35.29 71.70
N GLY A 181 -65.24 -36.24 70.79
CA GLY A 181 -65.19 -36.12 69.31
C GLY A 181 -63.83 -36.30 68.60
N PRO A 182 -63.62 -37.33 67.76
CA PRO A 182 -62.45 -37.39 66.90
C PRO A 182 -62.63 -36.44 65.69
N ALA A 183 -61.60 -35.62 65.47
CA ALA A 183 -61.31 -34.97 64.19
C ALA A 183 -61.23 -36.03 63.07
N PRO A 184 -61.49 -35.67 61.79
CA PRO A 184 -61.36 -36.60 60.69
C PRO A 184 -59.94 -37.17 60.65
N VAL A 185 -59.84 -38.48 60.46
CA VAL A 185 -58.58 -39.15 60.12
C VAL A 185 -58.08 -38.57 58.80
N SER A 186 -57.02 -37.78 58.86
CA SER A 186 -56.32 -37.28 57.69
C SER A 186 -55.59 -38.44 57.02
N SER A 187 -55.81 -38.63 55.72
CA SER A 187 -54.89 -39.43 54.91
C SER A 187 -53.50 -38.77 54.95
N PRO A 188 -52.41 -39.56 54.97
CA PRO A 188 -51.08 -38.99 54.82
C PRO A 188 -51.01 -38.25 53.48
N PRO A 189 -50.52 -37.00 53.45
CA PRO A 189 -50.49 -36.21 52.23
C PRO A 189 -49.47 -36.79 51.26
N ASP A 190 -49.80 -36.80 49.97
CA ASP A 190 -48.94 -37.26 48.87
C ASP A 190 -48.87 -36.16 47.79
N THR A 191 -47.77 -36.12 47.05
CA THR A 191 -47.51 -35.10 46.04
C THR A 191 -47.13 -35.73 44.71
N VAL A 192 -47.66 -35.19 43.61
CA VAL A 192 -47.34 -35.66 42.26
C VAL A 192 -46.87 -34.50 41.39
N ILE A 193 -45.78 -34.70 40.65
CA ILE A 193 -45.33 -33.77 39.60
C ILE A 193 -46.05 -34.12 38.30
N ASP A 194 -46.87 -33.21 37.81
CA ASP A 194 -47.65 -33.35 36.57
C ASP A 194 -46.81 -33.06 35.32
N SER A 195 -45.97 -32.03 35.39
CA SER A 195 -45.08 -31.66 34.29
C SER A 195 -43.84 -30.93 34.78
N GLY A 196 -42.78 -31.02 33.98
CA GLY A 196 -41.49 -30.38 34.24
C GLY A 196 -40.47 -30.80 33.19
N PRO A 197 -39.31 -30.12 33.12
CA PRO A 197 -38.22 -30.57 32.25
C PRO A 197 -37.74 -31.97 32.66
N THR A 198 -37.37 -32.76 31.66
CA THR A 198 -36.72 -34.07 31.82
C THR A 198 -35.51 -34.13 30.88
N GLY A 199 -34.47 -34.86 31.27
CA GLY A 199 -33.24 -34.95 30.47
C GLY A 199 -32.45 -33.65 30.44
N ILE A 200 -31.84 -33.34 29.28
CA ILE A 200 -31.01 -32.14 29.08
C ILE A 200 -31.86 -31.04 28.43
N ILE A 201 -31.85 -29.84 29.00
CA ILE A 201 -32.56 -28.67 28.47
C ILE A 201 -31.61 -27.52 28.14
N GLY A 202 -31.90 -26.80 27.07
CA GLY A 202 -31.09 -25.66 26.60
C GLY A 202 -31.51 -24.32 27.18
N ALA A 203 -32.57 -24.30 28.00
CA ALA A 203 -33.07 -23.09 28.64
C ALA A 203 -32.57 -23.03 30.09
N SER A 204 -32.11 -21.85 30.52
CA SER A 204 -31.75 -21.57 31.92
C SER A 204 -32.98 -21.33 32.82
N SER A 205 -34.13 -21.90 32.44
CA SER A 205 -35.37 -21.80 33.18
C SER A 205 -36.14 -23.12 33.15
N ALA A 206 -36.74 -23.48 34.27
CA ALA A 206 -37.56 -24.66 34.44
C ALA A 206 -38.91 -24.29 35.06
N THR A 207 -40.01 -24.86 34.58
CA THR A 207 -41.34 -24.69 35.17
C THR A 207 -41.89 -26.06 35.54
N PHE A 208 -42.41 -26.18 36.75
CA PHE A 208 -43.00 -27.40 37.28
C PHE A 208 -44.47 -27.18 37.61
N THR A 209 -45.33 -28.10 37.20
CA THR A 209 -46.70 -28.19 37.69
C THR A 209 -46.84 -29.45 38.51
N PHE A 210 -47.52 -29.35 39.63
CA PHE A 210 -47.74 -30.43 40.59
C PHE A 210 -49.07 -30.24 41.31
N HIS A 211 -49.57 -31.32 41.89
CA HIS A 211 -50.75 -31.33 42.75
C HIS A 211 -50.54 -32.22 43.98
N GLY A 212 -51.37 -32.00 44.99
CA GLY A 212 -51.44 -32.78 46.22
C GLY A 212 -52.63 -33.73 46.22
N SER A 213 -52.65 -34.67 47.15
CA SER A 213 -53.78 -35.57 47.37
C SER A 213 -55.07 -34.85 47.78
N ASP A 214 -54.96 -33.69 48.44
CA ASP A 214 -56.09 -32.89 48.91
C ASP A 214 -56.05 -31.44 48.39
N ALA A 215 -57.24 -30.83 48.18
CA ALA A 215 -57.37 -29.51 47.56
C ALA A 215 -56.91 -28.34 48.46
N ASP A 216 -56.81 -28.56 49.77
CA ASP A 216 -56.42 -27.56 50.77
C ASP A 216 -54.94 -27.70 51.20
N ASP A 217 -54.17 -28.58 50.56
CA ASP A 217 -52.75 -28.78 50.87
C ASP A 217 -51.91 -27.55 50.50
N THR A 218 -50.91 -27.26 51.34
CA THR A 218 -49.88 -26.25 51.04
C THR A 218 -48.62 -26.95 50.52
N PHE A 219 -47.93 -26.36 49.54
CA PHE A 219 -46.74 -26.97 48.94
C PHE A 219 -45.45 -26.35 49.46
N GLN A 220 -44.45 -27.20 49.66
CA GLN A 220 -43.07 -26.81 49.91
C GLN A 220 -42.20 -27.35 48.78
N CYS A 221 -41.39 -26.48 48.19
CA CYS A 221 -40.46 -26.82 47.10
C CYS A 221 -39.01 -26.69 47.58
N SER A 222 -38.15 -27.54 47.05
CA SER A 222 -36.70 -27.49 47.18
C SER A 222 -36.07 -27.67 45.80
N LEU A 223 -35.06 -26.87 45.49
CA LEU A 223 -34.23 -27.02 44.31
C LEU A 223 -32.79 -27.23 44.77
N ASP A 224 -32.14 -28.29 44.31
CA ASP A 224 -30.74 -28.62 44.57
C ASP A 224 -30.38 -28.71 46.07
N GLY A 225 -31.33 -29.18 46.88
CA GLY A 225 -31.16 -29.30 48.33
C GLY A 225 -31.24 -27.96 49.08
N ALA A 226 -31.70 -26.89 48.44
CA ALA A 226 -32.05 -25.65 49.13
C ALA A 226 -33.11 -25.90 50.22
N PRO A 227 -33.13 -25.09 51.29
CA PRO A 227 -34.16 -25.21 52.32
C PRO A 227 -35.58 -25.19 51.73
N TRP A 228 -36.45 -26.05 52.23
CA TRP A 228 -37.85 -26.10 51.83
C TRP A 228 -38.53 -24.74 52.02
N ALA A 229 -39.10 -24.21 50.94
CA ALA A 229 -39.81 -22.95 50.93
C ALA A 229 -41.22 -23.13 50.38
N VAL A 230 -42.17 -22.35 50.88
CA VAL A 230 -43.55 -22.38 50.37
C VAL A 230 -43.56 -21.98 48.89
N CYS A 231 -44.27 -22.75 48.07
CA CYS A 231 -44.37 -22.55 46.63
C CYS A 231 -45.81 -22.80 46.14
N THR A 232 -46.09 -22.42 44.89
CA THR A 232 -47.39 -22.64 44.24
C THR A 232 -47.18 -23.30 42.89
N SER A 233 -48.14 -24.13 42.46
CA SER A 233 -48.16 -24.71 41.11
C SER A 233 -48.87 -23.75 40.14
N PRO A 234 -48.26 -23.36 39.00
CA PRO A 234 -46.92 -23.72 38.52
C PRO A 234 -45.80 -22.97 39.24
N GLN A 235 -44.70 -23.66 39.54
CA GLN A 235 -43.49 -23.08 40.11
C GLN A 235 -42.43 -22.90 39.02
N GLN A 236 -41.92 -21.67 38.86
CA GLN A 236 -40.86 -21.36 37.88
C GLN A 236 -39.54 -21.03 38.59
N TYR A 237 -38.45 -21.56 38.03
CA TYR A 237 -37.08 -21.17 38.33
C TYR A 237 -36.46 -20.53 37.08
N ILE A 238 -35.77 -19.41 37.28
CA ILE A 238 -35.07 -18.66 36.22
C ILE A 238 -33.58 -18.54 36.57
N SER A 239 -32.74 -18.36 35.56
CA SER A 239 -31.28 -18.21 35.73
C SER A 239 -30.62 -19.42 36.40
N LEU A 240 -31.10 -20.63 36.08
CA LEU A 240 -30.44 -21.87 36.45
C LEU A 240 -29.04 -21.91 35.84
N ALA A 241 -28.06 -22.33 36.63
CA ALA A 241 -26.69 -22.54 36.15
C ALA A 241 -26.63 -23.81 35.30
N ASP A 242 -25.63 -23.93 34.43
CA ASP A 242 -25.41 -25.19 33.72
C ASP A 242 -24.98 -26.29 34.70
N GLY A 243 -25.50 -27.50 34.49
CA GLY A 243 -25.27 -28.66 35.34
C GLY A 243 -26.54 -29.40 35.76
N PRO A 244 -26.39 -30.45 36.58
CA PRO A 244 -27.50 -31.25 37.06
C PRO A 244 -28.31 -30.51 38.12
N HIS A 245 -29.63 -30.58 38.00
CA HIS A 245 -30.59 -30.02 38.93
C HIS A 245 -31.57 -31.09 39.43
N THR A 246 -32.00 -30.94 40.68
CA THR A 246 -33.05 -31.77 41.28
C THR A 246 -34.10 -30.90 41.94
N PHE A 247 -35.31 -30.93 41.39
CA PHE A 247 -36.48 -30.30 41.97
C PHE A 247 -37.22 -31.33 42.82
N GLN A 248 -37.58 -30.94 44.05
CA GLN A 248 -38.41 -31.72 44.93
C GLN A 248 -39.59 -30.89 45.41
N VAL A 249 -40.76 -31.51 45.53
CA VAL A 249 -41.97 -30.88 46.06
C VAL A 249 -42.68 -31.84 47.00
N ARG A 250 -43.19 -31.30 48.09
CA ARG A 250 -43.95 -32.04 49.11
C ARG A 250 -45.12 -31.20 49.61
N THR A 251 -46.22 -31.84 49.95
CA THR A 251 -47.39 -31.20 50.56
C THR A 251 -47.31 -31.19 52.09
N VAL A 252 -47.96 -30.20 52.69
CA VAL A 252 -48.26 -30.11 54.11
C VAL A 252 -49.75 -29.90 54.25
N ASN A 253 -50.44 -30.85 54.87
CA ASN A 253 -51.89 -30.81 55.04
C ASN A 253 -52.30 -29.83 56.15
N ALA A 254 -53.61 -29.60 56.29
CA ALA A 254 -54.16 -28.71 57.31
C ALA A 254 -53.86 -29.15 58.77
N ALA A 255 -53.54 -30.43 58.99
CA ALA A 255 -53.12 -30.97 60.28
C ALA A 255 -51.62 -30.77 60.57
N GLY A 256 -50.86 -30.22 59.61
CA GLY A 256 -49.42 -30.00 59.71
C GLY A 256 -48.57 -31.24 59.45
N GLU A 257 -49.18 -32.33 58.97
CA GLU A 257 -48.44 -33.52 58.53
C GLU A 257 -47.77 -33.22 57.18
N VAL A 258 -46.53 -33.67 57.03
CA VAL A 258 -45.70 -33.43 55.85
C VAL A 258 -45.61 -34.72 55.06
N ASP A 259 -45.74 -34.63 53.74
CA ASP A 259 -45.50 -35.75 52.83
C ASP A 259 -44.08 -36.31 53.06
N ALA A 260 -44.04 -37.59 53.44
CA ALA A 260 -42.82 -38.31 53.81
C ALA A 260 -42.01 -38.79 52.59
N THR A 261 -42.60 -38.74 51.39
CA THR A 261 -42.01 -39.17 50.13
C THR A 261 -42.13 -38.06 49.08
N PRO A 262 -41.37 -36.96 49.21
CA PRO A 262 -41.44 -35.85 48.27
C PRO A 262 -41.28 -36.31 46.82
N ALA A 263 -42.17 -35.85 45.93
CA ALA A 263 -42.01 -36.04 44.50
C ALA A 263 -40.74 -35.34 44.02
N SER A 264 -39.98 -36.00 43.15
CA SER A 264 -38.67 -35.54 42.70
C SER A 264 -38.55 -35.62 41.18
N ALA A 265 -38.01 -34.58 40.56
CA ALA A 265 -37.66 -34.53 39.14
C ALA A 265 -36.21 -34.09 38.97
N SER A 266 -35.46 -34.81 38.14
CA SER A 266 -34.05 -34.50 37.84
C SER A 266 -33.89 -34.16 36.36
N PHE A 267 -33.09 -33.13 36.09
CA PHE A 267 -32.81 -32.61 34.74
C PHE A 267 -31.43 -31.95 34.72
N THR A 268 -30.86 -31.73 33.54
CA THR A 268 -29.59 -31.04 33.36
C THR A 268 -29.82 -29.79 32.52
N VAL A 269 -29.28 -28.66 32.94
CA VAL A 269 -29.26 -27.42 32.14
C VAL A 269 -27.94 -27.36 31.37
N GLU A 270 -28.02 -27.16 30.05
CA GLU A 270 -26.89 -26.89 29.15
C GLU A 270 -27.25 -25.68 28.28
N ALA A 271 -27.33 -24.50 28.89
CA ALA A 271 -27.73 -23.26 28.23
C ALA A 271 -26.54 -22.50 27.61
N ILE A 272 -25.30 -22.91 27.91
CA ILE A 272 -24.09 -22.36 27.31
C ILE A 272 -23.74 -23.18 26.05
N PRO A 273 -23.46 -22.54 24.91
CA PRO A 273 -23.03 -23.26 23.72
C PRO A 273 -21.58 -23.74 23.83
N PRO A 274 -21.23 -24.82 23.13
CA PRO A 274 -19.89 -25.39 23.16
C PRO A 274 -18.86 -24.44 22.57
N GLN A 275 -17.67 -24.37 23.18
CA GLN A 275 -16.52 -23.63 22.66
C GLN A 275 -15.73 -24.48 21.67
N ILE A 276 -15.43 -23.91 20.50
CA ILE A 276 -14.71 -24.60 19.44
C ILE A 276 -13.22 -24.25 19.49
N THR A 277 -12.37 -25.21 19.20
CA THR A 277 -10.93 -25.01 19.00
C THR A 277 -10.50 -25.59 17.66
N ILE A 278 -9.91 -24.76 16.79
CA ILE A 278 -9.21 -25.25 15.58
C ILE A 278 -7.88 -25.84 16.04
N THR A 279 -7.73 -27.15 15.89
CA THR A 279 -6.53 -27.89 16.30
C THR A 279 -5.49 -27.97 15.18
N SER A 280 -5.93 -27.94 13.91
CA SER A 280 -5.05 -27.86 12.75
C SER A 280 -5.77 -27.24 11.56
N ALA A 281 -5.14 -26.27 10.89
CA ALA A 281 -5.62 -25.68 9.66
C ALA A 281 -4.45 -25.10 8.86
N PRO A 282 -4.55 -25.03 7.52
CA PRO A 282 -3.57 -24.30 6.72
C PRO A 282 -3.59 -22.80 7.06
N HIS A 283 -2.46 -22.15 6.81
CA HIS A 283 -2.33 -20.70 6.91
C HIS A 283 -1.43 -20.17 5.80
N GLY A 284 -1.65 -18.91 5.40
CA GLY A 284 -0.89 -18.28 4.33
C GLY A 284 -1.11 -18.96 2.97
N ARG A 285 -0.12 -18.89 2.10
CA ARG A 285 -0.16 -19.48 0.76
C ARG A 285 0.26 -20.95 0.81
N ILE A 286 -0.63 -21.84 0.38
CA ILE A 286 -0.36 -23.27 0.22
C ILE A 286 -0.61 -23.68 -1.24
N PRO A 287 0.08 -24.71 -1.76
CA PRO A 287 -0.24 -25.24 -3.08
C PRO A 287 -1.69 -25.72 -3.16
N ILE A 288 -2.31 -25.55 -4.33
CA ILE A 288 -3.64 -26.12 -4.60
C ILE A 288 -3.62 -27.65 -4.43
N GLY A 289 -4.65 -28.21 -3.80
CA GLY A 289 -4.77 -29.64 -3.50
C GLY A 289 -5.65 -29.91 -2.28
N LEU A 290 -5.54 -31.11 -1.73
CA LEU A 290 -6.33 -31.53 -0.56
C LEU A 290 -5.98 -30.69 0.67
N VAL A 291 -6.99 -30.04 1.23
CA VAL A 291 -6.93 -29.30 2.49
C VAL A 291 -7.68 -30.07 3.56
N SER A 292 -7.05 -30.26 4.72
CA SER A 292 -7.66 -30.90 5.89
C SER A 292 -7.67 -29.92 7.07
N ILE A 293 -8.83 -29.71 7.67
CA ILE A 293 -9.04 -28.81 8.80
C ILE A 293 -9.56 -29.64 9.97
N SER A 294 -8.83 -29.65 11.07
CA SER A 294 -9.23 -30.34 12.30
C SER A 294 -9.65 -29.34 13.36
N PHE A 295 -10.74 -29.65 14.04
CA PHE A 295 -11.28 -28.88 15.15
C PHE A 295 -11.94 -29.80 16.18
N SER A 296 -12.20 -29.27 17.38
CA SER A 296 -12.89 -29.94 18.48
C SER A 296 -13.81 -28.97 19.23
N ALA A 297 -14.82 -29.51 19.92
CA ALA A 297 -15.59 -28.79 20.94
C ALA A 297 -15.12 -29.21 22.34
N ASP A 298 -15.32 -28.34 23.33
CA ASP A 298 -15.09 -28.65 24.75
C ASP A 298 -16.18 -29.54 25.38
N GLU A 299 -17.34 -29.66 24.73
CA GLU A 299 -18.45 -30.53 25.15
C GLU A 299 -18.59 -31.77 24.26
N ALA A 300 -18.61 -32.95 24.89
CA ALA A 300 -18.80 -34.22 24.21
C ALA A 300 -20.22 -34.36 23.62
N GLY A 301 -20.34 -34.99 22.45
CA GLY A 301 -21.64 -35.15 21.78
C GLY A 301 -22.11 -33.92 20.98
N SER A 302 -21.31 -32.86 20.94
CA SER A 302 -21.56 -31.69 20.08
C SER A 302 -21.64 -32.08 18.60
N THR A 303 -22.56 -31.44 17.87
CA THR A 303 -22.68 -31.55 16.41
C THR A 303 -22.18 -30.28 15.74
N PHE A 304 -21.68 -30.40 14.50
CA PHE A 304 -21.03 -29.30 13.80
C PHE A 304 -21.72 -28.95 12.48
N LYS A 305 -21.72 -27.66 12.16
CA LYS A 305 -21.97 -27.16 10.81
C LYS A 305 -20.81 -26.31 10.35
N CYS A 306 -20.38 -26.50 9.11
CA CYS A 306 -19.22 -25.84 8.54
C CYS A 306 -19.64 -24.97 7.36
N SER A 307 -18.95 -23.86 7.18
CA SER A 307 -19.07 -22.97 6.03
C SER A 307 -17.67 -22.64 5.50
N LEU A 308 -17.51 -22.83 4.19
CA LEU A 308 -16.35 -22.42 3.42
C LEU A 308 -16.72 -21.17 2.60
N ASP A 309 -15.89 -20.15 2.64
CA ASP A 309 -15.98 -18.93 1.84
C ASP A 309 -17.29 -18.16 1.99
N GLY A 310 -17.85 -18.17 3.21
CA GLY A 310 -19.14 -17.54 3.50
C GLY A 310 -20.34 -18.26 2.88
N GLY A 311 -20.14 -19.49 2.40
CA GLY A 311 -21.21 -20.35 1.92
C GLY A 311 -22.21 -20.74 3.01
N VAL A 312 -23.26 -21.44 2.62
CA VAL A 312 -24.29 -21.93 3.57
C VAL A 312 -23.70 -22.95 4.53
N PHE A 313 -24.00 -22.81 5.82
CA PHE A 313 -23.62 -23.78 6.85
C PHE A 313 -24.27 -25.14 6.60
N THR A 314 -23.45 -26.17 6.43
CA THR A 314 -23.90 -27.57 6.22
C THR A 314 -23.33 -28.49 7.29
N PRO A 315 -24.04 -29.56 7.70
CA PRO A 315 -23.52 -30.52 8.67
C PRO A 315 -22.16 -31.07 8.26
N CYS A 316 -21.23 -31.15 9.20
CA CYS A 316 -19.85 -31.58 8.92
C CYS A 316 -19.25 -32.40 10.06
N SER A 317 -18.12 -33.07 9.76
CA SER A 317 -17.29 -33.80 10.71
C SER A 317 -15.86 -33.25 10.73
N THR A 318 -15.11 -33.61 11.77
CA THR A 318 -13.67 -33.33 11.90
C THR A 318 -12.88 -34.64 11.65
N PRO A 319 -11.83 -34.64 10.81
CA PRO A 319 -11.36 -33.52 10.00
C PRO A 319 -12.35 -33.16 8.88
N TYR A 320 -12.45 -31.86 8.58
CA TYR A 320 -13.17 -31.32 7.43
C TYR A 320 -12.21 -31.26 6.24
N GLU A 321 -12.52 -32.03 5.20
CA GLU A 321 -11.69 -32.16 4.00
C GLU A 321 -12.27 -31.34 2.84
N VAL A 322 -11.41 -30.52 2.23
CA VAL A 322 -11.70 -29.78 1.01
C VAL A 322 -10.77 -30.32 -0.07
N ALA A 323 -11.33 -31.06 -1.03
CA ALA A 323 -10.56 -31.87 -1.97
C ALA A 323 -9.55 -31.06 -2.82
N SER A 324 -10.00 -29.94 -3.40
CA SER A 324 -9.16 -29.04 -4.17
C SER A 324 -9.88 -27.69 -4.28
N PRO A 325 -9.79 -26.84 -3.26
CA PRO A 325 -10.39 -25.51 -3.33
C PRO A 325 -9.82 -24.71 -4.51
N ALA A 326 -10.65 -23.86 -5.12
CA ALA A 326 -10.24 -23.05 -6.27
C ALA A 326 -9.05 -22.15 -5.92
N ALA A 327 -8.27 -21.70 -6.91
CA ALA A 327 -7.18 -20.77 -6.66
C ALA A 327 -7.68 -19.47 -5.99
N GLY A 328 -6.96 -18.98 -4.99
CA GLY A 328 -7.27 -17.74 -4.27
C GLY A 328 -7.46 -17.90 -2.77
N PRO A 329 -7.89 -16.82 -2.09
CA PRO A 329 -8.09 -16.81 -0.65
C PRO A 329 -9.35 -17.57 -0.23
N HIS A 330 -9.25 -18.30 0.88
CA HIS A 330 -10.36 -19.02 1.51
C HIS A 330 -10.51 -18.68 2.98
N THR A 331 -11.75 -18.84 3.44
CA THR A 331 -12.14 -18.70 4.83
C THR A 331 -12.97 -19.91 5.26
N PHE A 332 -12.60 -20.51 6.38
CA PHE A 332 -13.37 -21.60 6.98
C PHE A 332 -13.94 -21.15 8.32
N THR A 333 -15.23 -21.37 8.50
CA THR A 333 -15.96 -21.11 9.75
C THR A 333 -16.76 -22.34 10.16
N VAL A 334 -16.94 -22.51 11.46
CA VAL A 334 -17.65 -23.66 12.03
C VAL A 334 -18.53 -23.20 13.19
N GLU A 335 -19.70 -23.80 13.29
CA GLU A 335 -20.62 -23.67 14.41
C GLU A 335 -20.77 -25.03 15.09
N ALA A 336 -20.92 -25.02 16.40
CA ALA A 336 -21.13 -26.21 17.21
C ALA A 336 -22.43 -26.07 18.01
N THR A 337 -23.16 -27.17 18.12
CA THR A 337 -24.43 -27.27 18.86
C THR A 337 -24.31 -28.38 19.88
N ASN A 338 -24.59 -28.07 21.15
CA ASN A 338 -24.58 -29.05 22.22
C ASN A 338 -25.78 -30.02 22.15
N GLN A 339 -25.85 -30.96 23.08
CA GLN A 339 -26.91 -31.98 23.10
C GLN A 339 -28.30 -31.40 23.39
N ALA A 340 -28.34 -30.24 24.07
CA ALA A 340 -29.56 -29.49 24.35
C ALA A 340 -30.08 -28.65 23.17
N GLY A 341 -29.37 -28.64 22.03
CA GLY A 341 -29.74 -27.88 20.84
C GLY A 341 -29.34 -26.40 20.88
N VAL A 342 -28.48 -25.99 21.81
CA VAL A 342 -27.95 -24.63 21.90
C VAL A 342 -26.76 -24.49 20.97
N THR A 343 -26.90 -23.67 19.93
CA THR A 343 -25.87 -23.40 18.94
C THR A 343 -25.05 -22.17 19.33
N GLY A 344 -23.72 -22.31 19.31
CA GLY A 344 -22.80 -21.18 19.46
C GLY A 344 -22.82 -20.26 18.25
N ALA A 345 -22.48 -18.99 18.45
CA ALA A 345 -22.22 -18.11 17.32
C ALA A 345 -21.10 -18.68 16.45
N ALA A 346 -21.17 -18.50 15.13
CA ALA A 346 -20.04 -18.76 14.25
C ALA A 346 -18.81 -18.00 14.78
N SER A 347 -17.87 -18.74 15.32
CA SER A 347 -16.58 -18.23 15.75
C SER A 347 -15.51 -19.25 15.36
N HIS A 348 -14.25 -18.79 15.31
CA HIS A 348 -13.08 -19.55 14.85
C HIS A 348 -12.94 -19.63 13.32
N LEU A 349 -12.16 -18.67 12.80
CA LEU A 349 -11.80 -18.54 11.40
C LEU A 349 -10.42 -19.18 11.16
N ALA A 350 -10.34 -20.10 10.19
CA ALA A 350 -9.09 -20.41 9.49
C ALA A 350 -9.08 -19.70 8.14
N SER A 351 -7.91 -19.23 7.71
CA SER A 351 -7.75 -18.55 6.44
C SER A 351 -6.43 -18.94 5.78
N TRP A 352 -6.51 -19.30 4.51
CA TRP A 352 -5.36 -19.64 3.66
C TRP A 352 -5.63 -19.15 2.24
N SER A 353 -4.62 -19.21 1.39
CA SER A 353 -4.79 -19.06 -0.05
C SER A 353 -4.31 -20.31 -0.75
N SER A 354 -5.13 -20.85 -1.64
CA SER A 354 -4.78 -21.98 -2.50
C SER A 354 -4.10 -21.43 -3.75
N VAL A 355 -2.84 -21.81 -3.95
CA VAL A 355 -1.97 -21.19 -4.95
C VAL A 355 -1.61 -22.21 -6.02
N GLU A 356 -1.94 -21.89 -7.27
CA GLU A 356 -1.46 -22.64 -8.42
C GLU A 356 0.05 -22.46 -8.58
N PRO A 357 0.82 -23.52 -8.89
CA PRO A 357 2.25 -23.36 -9.16
C PRO A 357 2.51 -22.46 -10.37
N GLN A 358 1.57 -22.41 -11.32
CA GLN A 358 1.58 -21.60 -12.52
C GLN A 358 0.15 -21.44 -13.03
N HIS A 359 -0.19 -20.24 -13.49
CA HIS A 359 -1.44 -19.96 -14.20
C HIS A 359 -1.12 -19.43 -15.60
N ASP A 360 -1.68 -20.06 -16.63
CA ASP A 360 -1.44 -19.67 -18.02
C ASP A 360 -2.48 -18.62 -18.45
N LEU A 361 -1.99 -17.54 -19.07
CA LEU A 361 -2.79 -16.47 -19.67
C LEU A 361 -2.70 -16.58 -21.19
N CYS A 362 -3.84 -16.68 -21.86
CA CYS A 362 -3.91 -16.75 -23.31
C CYS A 362 -5.30 -16.29 -23.80
N GLY A 363 -5.34 -15.55 -24.91
CA GLY A 363 -6.58 -15.10 -25.53
C GLY A 363 -7.22 -13.90 -24.83
N THR A 364 -8.54 -13.81 -24.90
CA THR A 364 -9.26 -12.61 -24.47
C THR A 364 -9.67 -12.64 -23.00
N ILE A 365 -9.32 -11.60 -22.26
CA ILE A 365 -9.90 -11.29 -20.95
C ILE A 365 -11.14 -10.42 -21.17
N ALA A 366 -12.32 -11.02 -20.97
CA ALA A 366 -13.63 -10.43 -21.28
C ALA A 366 -14.38 -9.92 -20.04
N SER A 367 -13.83 -10.09 -18.84
CA SER A 367 -14.38 -9.60 -17.59
C SER A 367 -13.26 -9.15 -16.68
N ASN A 368 -13.56 -8.32 -15.68
CA ASN A 368 -12.55 -7.85 -14.73
C ASN A 368 -11.88 -9.04 -14.05
N VAL A 369 -10.55 -9.04 -14.01
CA VAL A 369 -9.73 -10.09 -13.42
C VAL A 369 -8.70 -9.46 -12.50
N THR A 370 -8.54 -10.05 -11.32
CA THR A 370 -7.43 -9.75 -10.42
C THR A 370 -6.47 -10.93 -10.41
N ILE A 371 -5.20 -10.67 -10.70
CA ILE A 371 -4.11 -11.63 -10.58
C ILE A 371 -3.20 -11.23 -9.41
N GLY A 372 -2.63 -12.22 -8.74
CA GLY A 372 -1.90 -11.99 -7.50
C GLY A 372 -1.21 -13.24 -6.96
N PRO A 373 -0.22 -13.07 -6.06
CA PRO A 373 0.52 -14.18 -5.46
C PRO A 373 -0.37 -15.14 -4.65
N ASP A 374 -1.55 -14.69 -4.22
CA ASP A 374 -2.52 -15.50 -3.48
C ASP A 374 -3.34 -16.42 -4.38
N TYR A 375 -3.23 -16.29 -5.71
CA TYR A 375 -3.91 -17.16 -6.68
C TYR A 375 -2.91 -18.07 -7.41
N ALA A 376 -1.77 -17.53 -7.84
CA ALA A 376 -0.72 -18.31 -8.49
C ALA A 376 0.68 -17.81 -8.13
N ALA A 377 1.64 -18.74 -8.06
CA ALA A 377 3.04 -18.42 -7.79
C ALA A 377 3.70 -17.68 -8.97
N ARG A 378 3.19 -17.89 -10.19
CA ARG A 378 3.54 -17.15 -11.41
C ARG A 378 2.42 -17.23 -12.43
N TYR A 379 2.38 -16.23 -13.29
CA TYR A 379 1.53 -16.20 -14.47
C TYR A 379 2.40 -16.32 -15.73
N VAL A 380 1.94 -17.05 -16.74
CA VAL A 380 2.65 -17.20 -18.01
C VAL A 380 1.76 -16.82 -19.17
N ILE A 381 2.14 -15.79 -19.93
CA ILE A 381 1.52 -15.43 -21.21
C ILE A 381 2.02 -16.45 -22.24
N THR A 382 1.22 -17.47 -22.53
CA THR A 382 1.56 -18.57 -23.44
C THR A 382 1.14 -18.28 -24.88
N CYS A 383 0.20 -17.35 -25.05
CA CYS A 383 -0.15 -16.73 -26.33
C CYS A 383 -0.53 -15.27 -26.09
N SER A 384 -0.68 -14.47 -27.15
CA SER A 384 -1.15 -13.09 -27.03
C SER A 384 -2.42 -12.98 -26.18
N VAL A 385 -2.41 -12.07 -25.22
CA VAL A 385 -3.52 -11.79 -24.32
C VAL A 385 -4.15 -10.45 -24.69
N ASP A 386 -5.47 -10.41 -24.82
CA ASP A 386 -6.23 -9.19 -25.13
C ASP A 386 -7.15 -8.80 -23.95
N VAL A 387 -6.86 -7.68 -23.29
CA VAL A 387 -7.76 -7.07 -22.30
C VAL A 387 -8.81 -6.25 -23.05
N SER A 388 -10.06 -6.73 -23.05
CA SER A 388 -11.16 -6.12 -23.81
C SER A 388 -11.47 -4.69 -23.35
N ALA A 389 -12.08 -3.90 -24.22
CA ALA A 389 -12.54 -2.56 -23.86
C ALA A 389 -13.46 -2.59 -22.61
N SER A 390 -13.31 -1.60 -21.73
CA SER A 390 -14.02 -1.49 -20.44
C SER A 390 -13.78 -2.64 -19.43
N VAL A 391 -12.81 -3.51 -19.69
CA VAL A 391 -12.37 -4.57 -18.77
C VAL A 391 -11.09 -4.15 -18.06
N THR A 392 -10.99 -4.44 -16.77
CA THR A 392 -9.78 -4.21 -15.97
C THR A 392 -9.06 -5.53 -15.69
N LEU A 393 -7.78 -5.59 -16.05
CA LEU A 393 -6.83 -6.57 -15.51
C LEU A 393 -6.03 -5.88 -14.40
N THR A 394 -6.24 -6.30 -13.16
CA THR A 394 -5.50 -5.80 -12.00
C THR A 394 -4.41 -6.80 -11.59
N ALA A 395 -3.16 -6.35 -11.55
CA ALA A 395 -2.04 -7.11 -11.00
C ALA A 395 -1.65 -6.58 -9.61
N GLN A 396 -1.81 -7.41 -8.59
CA GLN A 396 -1.51 -7.09 -7.19
C GLN A 396 0.01 -7.04 -6.92
N PRO A 397 0.48 -6.39 -5.83
CA PRO A 397 1.88 -6.44 -5.43
C PRO A 397 2.45 -7.87 -5.40
N ASP A 398 3.74 -8.01 -5.72
CA ASP A 398 4.47 -9.30 -5.74
C ASP A 398 4.01 -10.28 -6.84
N THR A 399 3.15 -9.84 -7.77
CA THR A 399 2.77 -10.64 -8.94
C THR A 399 3.93 -10.77 -9.92
N VAL A 400 4.21 -12.00 -10.36
CA VAL A 400 5.18 -12.29 -11.43
C VAL A 400 4.47 -12.81 -12.67
N ILE A 401 4.64 -12.10 -13.78
CA ILE A 401 4.11 -12.40 -15.10
C ILE A 401 5.29 -12.67 -16.03
N LYS A 402 5.33 -13.86 -16.61
CA LYS A 402 6.34 -14.27 -17.58
C LYS A 402 5.71 -14.38 -18.95
N ALA A 403 6.44 -14.06 -20.00
CA ALA A 403 5.93 -14.11 -21.36
C ALA A 403 6.74 -15.09 -22.21
N ASP A 404 6.03 -15.98 -22.91
CA ASP A 404 6.64 -16.87 -23.90
C ASP A 404 7.13 -16.09 -25.11
N ASN A 405 8.02 -16.74 -25.87
CA ASN A 405 8.71 -16.10 -26.97
C ASN A 405 7.73 -15.51 -28.01
N GLY A 406 7.85 -14.21 -28.30
CA GLY A 406 7.04 -13.49 -29.28
C GLY A 406 5.62 -13.16 -28.84
N THR A 407 5.21 -13.46 -27.61
CA THR A 407 3.88 -13.11 -27.09
C THR A 407 3.79 -11.65 -26.63
N ASN A 408 2.57 -11.16 -26.43
CA ASN A 408 2.31 -9.78 -25.98
C ASN A 408 1.06 -9.71 -25.08
N LEU A 409 0.95 -8.60 -24.34
CA LEU A 409 -0.25 -8.20 -23.61
C LEU A 409 -0.85 -6.97 -24.28
N SER A 410 -1.96 -7.15 -24.98
CA SER A 410 -2.72 -6.11 -25.66
C SER A 410 -3.82 -5.56 -24.76
N VAL A 411 -3.93 -4.24 -24.65
CA VAL A 411 -4.80 -3.53 -23.69
C VAL A 411 -5.70 -2.55 -24.43
N GLN A 412 -6.97 -2.92 -24.59
CA GLN A 412 -8.06 -2.04 -25.04
C GLN A 412 -8.94 -1.55 -23.88
N GLY A 413 -8.87 -2.24 -22.74
CA GLY A 413 -9.47 -1.86 -21.45
C GLY A 413 -8.47 -1.16 -20.52
N LEU A 414 -8.40 -1.57 -19.26
CA LEU A 414 -7.45 -1.06 -18.27
C LEU A 414 -6.49 -2.17 -17.84
N LEU A 415 -5.19 -1.90 -17.89
CA LEU A 415 -4.19 -2.63 -17.14
C LEU A 415 -3.82 -1.81 -15.89
N ASP A 416 -4.16 -2.33 -14.72
CA ASP A 416 -3.88 -1.71 -13.42
C ASP A 416 -2.83 -2.54 -12.64
N VAL A 417 -1.61 -2.04 -12.60
CA VAL A 417 -0.47 -2.68 -11.94
C VAL A 417 -0.17 -1.92 -10.66
N ALA A 418 -0.60 -2.51 -9.54
CA ALA A 418 -0.59 -1.91 -8.22
C ALA A 418 0.64 -2.35 -7.39
N GLY A 419 1.84 -2.26 -7.97
CA GLY A 419 3.09 -2.62 -7.27
C GLY A 419 3.44 -1.65 -6.14
N THR A 420 4.39 -2.07 -5.30
CA THR A 420 5.03 -1.18 -4.31
C THR A 420 6.54 -1.33 -4.37
N SER A 421 7.30 -0.36 -3.86
CA SER A 421 8.77 -0.44 -3.83
C SER A 421 9.33 -1.65 -3.05
N ALA A 422 8.55 -2.21 -2.11
CA ALA A 422 8.92 -3.43 -1.39
C ALA A 422 8.49 -4.71 -2.10
N SER A 423 7.47 -4.63 -2.94
CA SER A 423 6.84 -5.76 -3.63
C SER A 423 6.38 -5.30 -5.02
N PRO A 424 7.32 -5.13 -5.96
CA PRO A 424 6.99 -4.69 -7.31
C PRO A 424 6.23 -5.78 -8.06
N VAL A 425 5.53 -5.40 -9.13
CA VAL A 425 4.97 -6.34 -10.10
C VAL A 425 5.98 -6.54 -11.21
N VAL A 426 6.28 -7.80 -11.55
CA VAL A 426 7.34 -8.16 -12.51
C VAL A 426 6.73 -8.70 -13.80
N PHE A 427 7.09 -8.11 -14.93
CA PHE A 427 6.88 -8.61 -16.28
C PHE A 427 8.24 -8.97 -16.89
N THR A 428 8.42 -10.23 -17.29
CA THR A 428 9.72 -10.71 -17.78
C THR A 428 9.58 -11.83 -18.81
N SER A 429 10.70 -12.22 -19.42
CA SER A 429 10.78 -13.38 -20.32
C SER A 429 10.53 -14.69 -19.57
N ILE A 430 9.94 -15.69 -20.25
CA ILE A 430 9.88 -17.07 -19.75
C ILE A 430 11.27 -17.65 -19.45
N ASN A 431 12.33 -17.11 -20.07
CA ASN A 431 13.70 -17.56 -19.86
C ASN A 431 14.38 -16.93 -18.63
N ASP A 432 13.75 -15.94 -17.96
CA ASP A 432 14.35 -15.24 -16.82
C ASP A 432 14.13 -15.98 -15.49
N ASN A 433 15.10 -16.77 -15.04
CA ASN A 433 14.99 -17.51 -13.78
C ASN A 433 15.20 -16.68 -12.51
N SER A 434 15.46 -15.37 -12.63
CA SER A 434 15.61 -14.49 -11.46
C SER A 434 14.26 -14.13 -10.80
N ALA A 435 13.15 -14.29 -11.53
CA ALA A 435 11.80 -14.02 -11.04
C ALA A 435 10.83 -15.20 -11.32
N GLY A 436 9.95 -15.50 -10.36
CA GLY A 436 8.88 -16.50 -10.53
C GLY A 436 9.34 -17.97 -10.58
N GLY A 437 10.60 -18.25 -10.23
CA GLY A 437 11.17 -19.60 -10.24
C GLY A 437 11.77 -20.01 -11.60
N THR A 438 12.16 -21.29 -11.71
CA THR A 438 12.85 -21.83 -12.88
C THR A 438 11.89 -22.16 -14.01
N THR A 439 12.05 -21.51 -15.16
CA THR A 439 11.28 -21.72 -16.38
C THR A 439 12.18 -21.56 -17.63
N GLY A 440 11.70 -21.99 -18.80
CA GLY A 440 12.41 -21.78 -20.07
C GLY A 440 13.87 -22.26 -20.05
N THR A 441 14.74 -21.49 -20.72
CA THR A 441 16.17 -21.83 -20.90
C THR A 441 17.08 -21.31 -19.79
N GLY A 442 16.59 -20.42 -18.91
CA GLY A 442 17.41 -19.71 -17.93
C GLY A 442 18.35 -18.65 -18.50
N LYS A 443 18.20 -18.29 -19.78
CA LYS A 443 19.02 -17.29 -20.48
C LYS A 443 18.12 -16.27 -21.18
N PRO A 444 17.59 -15.28 -20.44
CA PRO A 444 16.73 -14.27 -21.05
C PRO A 444 17.51 -13.36 -21.99
N ALA A 445 16.86 -12.92 -23.06
CA ALA A 445 17.42 -11.98 -24.02
C ALA A 445 16.43 -10.87 -24.35
N ALA A 446 16.95 -9.68 -24.68
CA ALA A 446 16.15 -8.57 -25.18
C ALA A 446 15.35 -9.00 -26.41
N GLY A 447 14.04 -8.70 -26.42
CA GLY A 447 13.14 -9.07 -27.52
C GLY A 447 12.59 -10.49 -27.45
N ASP A 448 12.80 -11.20 -26.33
CA ASP A 448 12.19 -12.52 -26.11
C ASP A 448 10.67 -12.45 -26.29
N TRP A 449 10.02 -11.40 -25.79
CA TRP A 449 8.58 -11.16 -25.94
C TRP A 449 8.32 -9.74 -26.46
N GLN A 450 7.14 -9.43 -27.00
CA GLN A 450 6.94 -8.14 -27.69
C GLN A 450 6.79 -6.97 -26.73
N GLY A 451 6.15 -7.18 -25.58
CA GLY A 451 5.83 -6.11 -24.63
C GLY A 451 4.35 -6.01 -24.28
N VAL A 452 4.01 -4.90 -23.62
CA VAL A 452 2.64 -4.45 -23.42
C VAL A 452 2.26 -3.49 -24.55
N VAL A 453 1.09 -3.69 -25.17
CA VAL A 453 0.60 -2.86 -26.28
C VAL A 453 -0.73 -2.23 -25.89
N VAL A 454 -0.82 -0.90 -25.84
CA VAL A 454 -2.07 -0.18 -25.56
C VAL A 454 -2.69 0.37 -26.83
N SER A 455 -4.02 0.25 -26.98
CA SER A 455 -4.72 0.74 -28.18
C SER A 455 -6.15 1.21 -27.92
N GLY A 456 -6.73 1.93 -28.88
CA GLY A 456 -8.13 2.35 -28.84
C GLY A 456 -8.40 3.31 -27.68
N ALA A 457 -9.32 2.95 -26.80
CA ALA A 457 -9.61 3.69 -25.56
C ALA A 457 -8.87 3.12 -24.33
N GLY A 458 -7.92 2.21 -24.55
CA GLY A 458 -7.24 1.50 -23.49
C GLY A 458 -6.38 2.40 -22.60
N SER A 459 -6.25 2.05 -21.34
CA SER A 459 -5.42 2.77 -20.38
C SER A 459 -4.47 1.81 -19.65
N VAL A 460 -3.30 2.31 -19.28
CA VAL A 460 -2.29 1.55 -18.54
C VAL A 460 -1.86 2.38 -17.34
N ALA A 461 -1.98 1.82 -16.14
CA ALA A 461 -1.46 2.38 -14.92
C ALA A 461 -0.48 1.39 -14.30
N MET A 462 0.80 1.76 -14.24
CA MET A 462 1.86 0.94 -13.65
C MET A 462 2.57 1.69 -12.55
N THR A 463 2.42 1.20 -11.31
CA THR A 463 3.16 1.71 -10.14
C THR A 463 4.14 0.65 -9.66
N SER A 464 5.39 1.04 -9.41
CA SER A 464 6.47 0.16 -8.94
C SER A 464 6.53 -1.16 -9.74
N SER A 465 6.62 -1.05 -11.07
CA SER A 465 6.71 -2.21 -11.96
C SER A 465 8.15 -2.49 -12.38
N VAL A 466 8.45 -3.76 -12.63
CA VAL A 466 9.68 -4.21 -13.29
C VAL A 466 9.28 -4.80 -14.63
N VAL A 467 9.81 -4.28 -15.74
CA VAL A 467 9.55 -4.80 -17.09
C VAL A 467 10.89 -5.08 -17.75
N LYS A 468 11.13 -6.33 -18.16
CA LYS A 468 12.42 -6.74 -18.74
C LYS A 468 12.29 -7.62 -19.97
N TYR A 469 13.31 -7.58 -20.82
CA TYR A 469 13.52 -8.51 -21.95
C TYR A 469 12.45 -8.45 -23.05
N ALA A 470 11.65 -7.38 -23.06
CA ALA A 470 10.67 -7.15 -24.13
C ALA A 470 11.35 -6.57 -25.38
N ALA A 471 10.65 -6.59 -26.51
CA ALA A 471 11.06 -5.82 -27.69
C ALA A 471 10.91 -4.33 -27.39
N THR A 472 9.73 -3.92 -26.93
CA THR A 472 9.48 -2.63 -26.26
C THR A 472 8.75 -2.88 -24.95
N GLY A 473 9.09 -2.20 -23.85
CA GLY A 473 8.42 -2.44 -22.56
C GLY A 473 6.91 -2.16 -22.60
N LEU A 474 6.53 -0.96 -23.02
CA LEU A 474 5.14 -0.54 -23.28
C LEU A 474 5.08 0.33 -24.54
N GLU A 475 4.23 -0.02 -25.50
CA GLU A 475 4.02 0.77 -26.71
C GLU A 475 2.56 0.93 -27.10
N GLY A 476 2.26 1.89 -27.99
CA GLY A 476 0.97 1.96 -28.68
C GLY A 476 0.36 3.36 -28.76
N THR A 477 -0.82 3.44 -29.37
CA THR A 477 -1.58 4.68 -29.57
C THR A 477 -2.97 4.54 -28.98
N THR A 478 -3.31 5.41 -28.03
CA THR A 478 -4.58 5.36 -27.30
C THR A 478 -5.17 6.74 -27.05
N SER A 479 -6.49 6.84 -26.95
CA SER A 479 -7.16 8.03 -26.40
C SER A 479 -7.23 8.03 -24.87
N GLY A 480 -6.94 6.89 -24.25
CA GLY A 480 -6.86 6.72 -22.79
C GLY A 480 -5.59 7.33 -22.18
N SER A 481 -5.34 6.99 -20.92
CA SER A 481 -4.19 7.47 -20.16
C SER A 481 -3.11 6.41 -20.01
N VAL A 482 -1.85 6.83 -20.06
CA VAL A 482 -0.70 5.99 -19.72
C VAL A 482 0.02 6.61 -18.51
N SER A 483 0.14 5.84 -17.43
CA SER A 483 0.85 6.24 -16.22
C SER A 483 1.90 5.18 -15.85
N VAL A 484 3.17 5.58 -15.74
CA VAL A 484 4.27 4.75 -15.24
C VAL A 484 4.96 5.49 -14.10
N ILE A 485 4.88 4.95 -12.89
CA ILE A 485 5.39 5.57 -11.67
C ILE A 485 6.33 4.58 -10.98
N ASP A 486 7.54 5.03 -10.64
CA ASP A 486 8.58 4.24 -9.97
C ASP A 486 8.93 2.93 -10.70
N GLY A 487 8.91 2.94 -12.04
CA GLY A 487 9.26 1.78 -12.88
C GLY A 487 10.76 1.49 -12.88
N GLN A 488 11.13 0.21 -12.86
CA GLN A 488 12.52 -0.27 -12.99
C GLN A 488 12.63 -1.21 -14.20
N TRP A 489 12.84 -0.63 -15.37
CA TRP A 489 12.67 -1.30 -16.66
C TRP A 489 14.01 -1.52 -17.34
N GLY A 490 14.13 -2.51 -18.23
CA GLY A 490 15.32 -2.60 -19.06
C GLY A 490 15.49 -3.85 -19.93
N GLU A 491 16.65 -3.94 -20.57
CA GLU A 491 17.02 -5.06 -21.46
C GLU A 491 16.08 -5.16 -22.66
N PHE A 492 15.91 -4.06 -23.40
CA PHE A 492 14.99 -3.97 -24.53
C PHE A 492 15.71 -4.01 -25.88
N SER A 493 15.02 -4.51 -26.92
CA SER A 493 15.57 -4.46 -28.29
C SER A 493 15.33 -3.12 -28.97
N TYR A 494 14.19 -2.47 -28.68
CA TYR A 494 13.77 -1.23 -29.31
C TYR A 494 13.70 -0.07 -28.32
N GLY A 495 12.88 -0.12 -27.26
CA GLY A 495 12.72 0.98 -26.31
C GLY A 495 12.07 0.57 -24.99
N GLY A 496 12.09 1.45 -23.99
CA GLY A 496 11.38 1.20 -22.74
C GLY A 496 9.88 1.51 -22.87
N LEU A 497 9.57 2.79 -23.10
CA LEU A 497 8.21 3.30 -23.27
C LEU A 497 8.09 4.02 -24.62
N ALA A 498 7.09 3.71 -25.43
CA ALA A 498 6.83 4.34 -26.72
C ALA A 498 5.33 4.54 -26.98
N VAL A 499 4.74 5.61 -26.45
CA VAL A 499 3.27 5.81 -26.43
C VAL A 499 2.83 7.14 -27.00
N SER A 500 1.69 7.11 -27.70
CA SER A 500 0.85 8.28 -28.01
C SER A 500 -0.44 8.16 -27.21
N ALA A 501 -0.68 9.05 -26.26
CA ALA A 501 -1.82 8.93 -25.34
C ALA A 501 -2.56 10.26 -25.11
N GLY A 502 -3.83 10.17 -24.71
CA GLY A 502 -4.65 11.33 -24.36
C GLY A 502 -4.10 12.09 -23.14
N ALA A 503 -3.53 11.35 -22.19
CA ALA A 503 -2.77 11.87 -21.06
C ALA A 503 -1.60 10.93 -20.74
N VAL A 504 -0.46 11.50 -20.35
CA VAL A 504 0.76 10.74 -20.01
C VAL A 504 1.30 11.20 -18.65
N THR A 505 1.68 10.23 -17.82
CA THR A 505 2.42 10.46 -16.58
C THR A 505 3.56 9.46 -16.51
N VAL A 506 4.80 9.94 -16.39
CA VAL A 506 5.98 9.11 -16.23
C VAL A 506 6.82 9.71 -15.12
N ARG A 507 6.88 9.07 -13.95
CA ARG A 507 7.57 9.64 -12.79
C ARG A 507 8.48 8.64 -12.10
N GLY A 508 9.61 9.10 -11.59
CA GLY A 508 10.52 8.28 -10.77
C GLY A 508 11.04 7.01 -11.46
N SER A 509 10.97 6.94 -12.80
CA SER A 509 11.15 5.69 -13.53
C SER A 509 12.53 5.61 -14.17
N THR A 510 13.11 4.41 -14.16
CA THR A 510 14.43 4.13 -14.72
C THR A 510 14.33 3.11 -15.84
N VAL A 511 15.02 3.37 -16.95
CA VAL A 511 15.19 2.42 -18.05
C VAL A 511 16.68 2.14 -18.27
N LEU A 512 17.06 0.87 -18.14
CA LEU A 512 18.41 0.39 -18.44
C LEU A 512 18.42 -0.35 -19.79
N ASP A 513 19.35 -0.03 -20.69
CA ASP A 513 19.54 -0.71 -21.98
C ASP A 513 18.26 -0.72 -22.82
N SER A 514 17.90 0.47 -23.31
CA SER A 514 16.69 0.70 -24.12
C SER A 514 16.74 0.10 -25.53
N GLY A 515 17.91 -0.29 -26.04
CA GLY A 515 18.06 -0.72 -27.43
C GLY A 515 18.32 0.47 -28.37
N ASN A 516 17.63 0.52 -29.51
CA ASN A 516 17.92 1.50 -30.59
C ASN A 516 16.92 2.68 -30.71
N ARG A 517 15.88 2.73 -29.87
CA ARG A 517 14.95 3.86 -29.70
C ARG A 517 15.13 4.48 -28.31
N PRO A 518 14.60 5.69 -28.08
CA PRO A 518 14.68 6.36 -26.80
C PRO A 518 14.13 5.49 -25.66
N ALA A 519 14.78 5.57 -24.51
CA ALA A 519 14.34 4.93 -23.28
C ALA A 519 12.87 5.27 -22.94
N PHE A 520 12.50 6.54 -23.10
CA PHE A 520 11.12 7.00 -23.01
C PHE A 520 10.78 7.77 -24.28
N SER A 521 9.62 7.51 -24.84
CA SER A 521 9.05 8.24 -25.95
C SER A 521 7.57 8.45 -25.72
N VAL A 522 7.19 9.71 -25.56
CA VAL A 522 5.82 10.09 -25.27
C VAL A 522 5.33 11.14 -26.28
N PHE A 523 4.09 10.95 -26.71
CA PHE A 523 3.32 11.94 -27.45
C PHE A 523 2.00 12.20 -26.73
N SER A 524 1.64 13.47 -26.57
CA SER A 524 0.30 13.88 -26.15
C SER A 524 -0.02 15.30 -26.61
N GLU A 525 -1.29 15.57 -26.92
CA GLU A 525 -1.77 16.94 -27.16
C GLU A 525 -2.08 17.68 -25.86
N ASN A 526 -2.06 16.98 -24.72
CA ASN A 526 -2.36 17.54 -23.41
C ASN A 526 -1.16 17.38 -22.45
N LEU A 527 0.06 17.65 -22.90
CA LEU A 527 1.25 17.49 -22.06
C LEU A 527 1.23 18.48 -20.88
N ASN A 528 1.66 17.95 -19.73
CA ASN A 528 2.08 18.67 -18.55
C ASN A 528 3.46 18.11 -18.16
N LEU A 529 4.50 18.93 -18.25
CA LEU A 529 5.88 18.48 -18.03
C LEU A 529 6.15 18.11 -16.56
N ASP A 530 5.38 18.63 -15.61
CA ASP A 530 5.45 18.26 -14.19
C ASP A 530 5.01 16.80 -13.94
N GLN A 531 4.42 16.14 -14.95
CA GLN A 531 4.08 14.72 -14.91
C GLN A 531 5.16 13.82 -15.50
N LEU A 532 6.28 14.37 -15.98
CA LEU A 532 7.37 13.65 -16.65
C LEU A 532 8.68 13.66 -15.82
N THR A 533 8.56 13.66 -14.49
CA THR A 533 9.67 14.03 -13.57
C THR A 533 10.38 12.87 -12.87
N GLY A 534 11.65 13.04 -12.54
CA GLY A 534 12.45 12.08 -11.79
C GLY A 534 12.85 10.84 -12.60
N ASN A 535 12.96 10.97 -13.91
CA ASN A 535 13.21 9.86 -14.82
C ASN A 535 14.69 9.76 -15.19
N SER A 536 15.18 8.54 -15.35
CA SER A 536 16.59 8.27 -15.65
C SER A 536 16.73 7.16 -16.68
N ALA A 537 17.79 7.23 -17.49
CA ALA A 537 18.09 6.21 -18.47
C ALA A 537 19.59 6.00 -18.61
N THR A 538 20.01 4.75 -18.79
CA THR A 538 21.41 4.40 -19.11
C THR A 538 21.43 3.25 -20.11
N GLY A 539 22.40 3.22 -21.01
CA GLY A 539 22.48 2.16 -22.03
C GLY A 539 21.43 2.28 -23.16
N GLY A 540 21.76 1.76 -24.34
CA GLY A 540 20.97 1.99 -25.55
C GLY A 540 20.99 3.46 -25.99
N LEU A 541 19.81 4.04 -26.26
CA LEU A 541 19.62 5.49 -26.47
C LEU A 541 18.98 6.10 -25.21
N PRO A 542 19.79 6.55 -24.22
CA PRO A 542 19.31 6.97 -22.91
C PRO A 542 18.74 8.40 -22.96
N ALA A 543 17.58 8.56 -23.59
CA ALA A 543 16.92 9.86 -23.76
C ALA A 543 15.42 9.77 -23.48
N PHE A 544 14.85 10.91 -23.11
CA PHE A 544 13.42 11.10 -22.93
C PHE A 544 12.86 11.91 -24.10
N PHE A 545 12.32 11.23 -25.10
CA PHE A 545 11.68 11.84 -26.25
C PHE A 545 10.29 12.36 -25.87
N VAL A 546 10.08 13.68 -26.01
CA VAL A 546 8.82 14.36 -25.68
C VAL A 546 8.29 15.06 -26.94
N SER A 547 7.02 14.83 -27.27
CA SER A 547 6.39 15.39 -28.46
C SER A 547 4.90 15.68 -28.27
N GLY A 548 4.36 16.57 -29.09
CA GLY A 548 2.98 17.04 -29.01
C GLY A 548 2.88 18.46 -28.44
N THR A 549 1.86 18.72 -27.62
CA THR A 549 1.53 20.08 -27.18
C THR A 549 1.53 20.18 -25.66
N VAL A 550 2.39 21.05 -25.12
CA VAL A 550 2.31 21.49 -23.72
C VAL A 550 1.14 22.45 -23.60
N SER A 551 0.07 21.94 -23.00
CA SER A 551 -1.22 22.64 -22.86
C SER A 551 -1.44 23.22 -21.46
N THR A 552 -0.56 22.86 -20.51
CA THR A 552 -0.61 23.30 -19.11
C THR A 552 0.73 23.90 -18.73
N SER A 553 0.73 25.09 -18.13
CA SER A 553 1.96 25.73 -17.65
C SER A 553 2.66 24.81 -16.65
N SER A 554 3.92 24.51 -16.91
CA SER A 554 4.66 23.45 -16.24
C SER A 554 6.17 23.66 -16.38
N THR A 555 6.95 22.89 -15.62
CA THR A 555 8.41 22.99 -15.59
C THR A 555 9.03 21.83 -16.33
N TRP A 556 9.97 22.12 -17.22
CA TRP A 556 10.91 21.12 -17.73
C TRP A 556 12.06 20.97 -16.75
N HIS A 557 11.99 19.89 -15.98
CA HIS A 557 12.98 19.60 -14.95
C HIS A 557 14.30 19.06 -15.51
N SER A 558 15.36 19.20 -14.72
CA SER A 558 16.66 18.58 -14.93
C SER A 558 16.57 17.11 -14.53
N GLU A 559 16.62 16.24 -15.52
CA GLU A 559 16.38 14.82 -15.36
C GLU A 559 17.65 13.97 -15.52
N GLY A 560 17.60 12.73 -15.03
CA GLY A 560 18.68 11.76 -15.24
C GLY A 560 18.79 11.27 -16.69
N ALA A 561 17.75 11.48 -17.50
CA ALA A 561 17.76 11.29 -18.95
C ALA A 561 17.60 12.66 -19.64
N PRO A 562 18.45 13.05 -20.61
CA PRO A 562 18.25 14.27 -21.37
C PRO A 562 16.92 14.26 -22.12
N GLY A 563 16.27 15.41 -22.18
CA GLY A 563 15.12 15.63 -23.05
C GLY A 563 15.54 15.50 -24.52
N LEU A 564 14.68 14.92 -25.35
CA LEU A 564 14.90 14.79 -26.79
C LEU A 564 13.71 15.30 -27.57
N LEU A 565 13.99 16.20 -28.51
CA LEU A 565 13.03 16.80 -29.43
C LEU A 565 13.02 16.05 -30.77
N GLY A 566 11.83 15.78 -31.30
CA GLY A 566 11.63 15.22 -32.63
C GLY A 566 11.36 16.26 -33.71
N PRO A 567 11.46 15.87 -35.00
CA PRO A 567 11.24 16.77 -36.13
C PRO A 567 9.81 17.37 -36.16
N PRO A 568 9.66 18.68 -36.42
CA PRO A 568 8.36 19.33 -36.64
C PRO A 568 7.59 18.74 -37.83
N GLY A 569 6.25 18.80 -37.77
CA GLY A 569 5.36 18.50 -38.90
C GLY A 569 4.89 17.05 -39.02
N CYS A 570 5.32 16.16 -38.13
CA CYS A 570 4.88 14.75 -38.12
C CYS A 570 4.20 14.32 -36.83
N GLY A 571 3.64 15.29 -36.08
CA GLY A 571 3.22 15.04 -34.70
C GLY A 571 4.40 14.74 -33.77
N ALA A 572 5.65 15.02 -34.17
CA ALA A 572 6.86 14.66 -33.42
C ALA A 572 7.62 15.87 -32.84
N GLY A 573 7.24 17.10 -33.18
CA GLY A 573 7.78 18.31 -32.55
C GLY A 573 7.09 18.58 -31.20
N LEU A 574 7.73 19.39 -30.36
CA LEU A 574 7.14 19.88 -29.12
C LEU A 574 6.69 21.32 -29.28
N THR A 575 5.42 21.60 -28.94
CA THR A 575 4.82 22.93 -29.01
C THR A 575 4.44 23.42 -27.63
N VAL A 576 4.87 24.63 -27.26
CA VAL A 576 4.33 25.36 -26.11
C VAL A 576 3.10 26.14 -26.59
N ALA A 577 1.91 25.80 -26.10
CA ALA A 577 0.67 26.42 -26.55
C ALA A 577 0.57 27.91 -26.17
N SER A 578 -0.28 28.68 -26.87
CA SER A 578 -0.59 30.07 -26.50
C SER A 578 -1.21 30.12 -25.10
N GLY A 579 -0.88 31.15 -24.32
CA GLY A 579 -1.29 31.29 -22.91
C GLY A 579 -0.61 30.32 -21.94
N VAL A 580 0.28 29.45 -22.41
CA VAL A 580 1.03 28.48 -21.58
C VAL A 580 2.46 28.97 -21.37
N THR A 581 2.97 28.79 -20.15
CA THR A 581 4.36 29.04 -19.78
C THR A 581 5.08 27.72 -19.52
N VAL A 582 6.16 27.46 -20.25
CA VAL A 582 7.13 26.42 -19.90
C VAL A 582 8.35 27.08 -19.27
N THR A 583 8.63 26.73 -18.03
CA THR A 583 9.89 27.09 -17.37
C THR A 583 10.88 25.96 -17.51
N VAL A 584 12.11 26.22 -17.97
CA VAL A 584 13.18 25.21 -18.04
C VAL A 584 14.15 25.48 -16.90
N GLU A 585 14.30 24.52 -15.99
CA GLU A 585 15.11 24.73 -14.79
C GLU A 585 16.61 24.52 -15.04
N ALA A 586 17.43 25.21 -14.24
CA ALA A 586 18.88 25.12 -14.26
C ALA A 586 19.40 23.67 -14.28
N GLY A 587 20.36 23.40 -15.18
CA GLY A 587 20.96 22.08 -15.36
C GLY A 587 20.23 21.15 -16.33
N ALA A 588 19.03 21.50 -16.79
CA ALA A 588 18.32 20.71 -17.79
C ALA A 588 19.11 20.64 -19.11
N VAL A 589 19.12 19.45 -19.72
CA VAL A 589 19.73 19.20 -21.03
C VAL A 589 18.65 18.74 -22.00
N ILE A 590 18.42 19.52 -23.05
CA ILE A 590 17.49 19.25 -24.14
C ILE A 590 18.29 19.07 -25.42
N LYS A 591 18.08 17.94 -26.10
CA LYS A 591 18.74 17.60 -27.36
C LYS A 591 17.75 17.60 -28.52
N GLY A 592 18.21 17.97 -29.71
CA GLY A 592 17.45 17.85 -30.96
C GLY A 592 18.16 16.95 -31.97
N GLY A 593 17.41 16.31 -32.86
CA GLY A 593 17.98 15.48 -33.94
C GLY A 593 17.18 15.55 -35.24
N THR A 594 17.84 15.29 -36.36
CA THR A 594 17.23 15.20 -37.70
C THR A 594 16.50 13.89 -37.96
N THR A 595 16.88 12.84 -37.22
CA THR A 595 16.29 11.50 -37.36
C THR A 595 14.97 11.42 -36.59
N ASN A 596 13.94 10.87 -37.23
CA ASN A 596 12.76 10.42 -36.49
C ASN A 596 13.08 9.09 -35.80
N TYR A 597 13.02 9.08 -34.46
CA TYR A 597 13.31 7.91 -33.64
C TYR A 597 12.09 6.99 -33.44
N ILE A 598 10.90 7.45 -33.83
CA ILE A 598 9.61 6.76 -33.67
C ILE A 598 8.78 6.74 -34.95
N GLY A 599 9.43 6.60 -36.11
CA GLY A 599 8.76 6.49 -37.42
C GLY A 599 9.66 6.98 -38.54
N ASN A 600 9.26 6.80 -39.79
CA ASN A 600 10.05 7.27 -40.95
C ASN A 600 9.47 8.60 -41.45
N CYS A 601 9.76 9.68 -40.71
CA CYS A 601 9.31 11.01 -41.07
C CYS A 601 10.51 11.84 -41.50
N GLY A 602 10.60 12.14 -42.80
CA GLY A 602 11.55 13.13 -43.31
C GLY A 602 11.12 14.52 -42.88
N GLY A 603 12.05 15.34 -42.40
CA GLY A 603 11.78 16.71 -41.98
C GLY A 603 13.07 17.46 -41.61
N PRO A 604 13.01 18.79 -41.38
CA PRO A 604 14.20 19.64 -41.21
C PRO A 604 14.91 19.49 -39.84
N GLY A 605 14.61 18.43 -39.09
CA GLY A 605 15.15 18.10 -37.76
C GLY A 605 14.44 18.75 -36.58
N GLY A 606 14.74 18.30 -35.36
CA GLY A 606 13.96 18.59 -34.16
C GLY A 606 13.86 20.06 -33.81
N ALA A 607 12.70 20.52 -33.34
CA ALA A 607 12.49 21.90 -32.92
C ALA A 607 11.62 22.01 -31.66
N LEU A 608 11.87 23.06 -30.89
CA LEU A 608 10.97 23.54 -29.83
C LEU A 608 10.17 24.72 -30.39
N THR A 609 8.89 24.50 -30.66
CA THR A 609 8.00 25.56 -31.15
C THR A 609 7.34 26.26 -29.98
N VAL A 610 7.42 27.59 -29.94
CA VAL A 610 6.89 28.41 -28.85
C VAL A 610 5.81 29.33 -29.42
N LEU A 611 4.56 29.09 -29.01
CA LEU A 611 3.41 29.96 -29.26
C LEU A 611 3.03 30.80 -28.03
N GLY A 612 3.32 30.28 -26.83
CA GLY A 612 3.14 30.95 -25.54
C GLY A 612 4.45 31.52 -25.00
N THR A 613 4.77 31.20 -23.74
CA THR A 613 6.00 31.66 -23.07
C THR A 613 6.97 30.50 -22.84
N LEU A 614 8.23 30.70 -23.23
CA LEU A 614 9.36 29.88 -22.83
C LEU A 614 10.26 30.71 -21.90
N ASP A 615 10.41 30.25 -20.66
CA ASP A 615 11.22 30.89 -19.62
C ASP A 615 12.37 29.94 -19.23
N VAL A 616 13.58 30.20 -19.73
CA VAL A 616 14.76 29.37 -19.46
C VAL A 616 15.55 30.01 -18.32
N ALA A 617 15.47 29.39 -17.14
CA ALA A 617 16.01 29.90 -15.89
C ALA A 617 17.30 29.14 -15.49
N GLY A 618 18.35 29.29 -16.29
CA GLY A 618 19.67 28.74 -16.00
C GLY A 618 20.42 29.50 -14.90
N THR A 619 21.55 28.95 -14.48
CA THR A 619 22.51 29.67 -13.62
C THR A 619 23.92 29.51 -14.15
N SER A 620 24.83 30.43 -13.81
CA SER A 620 26.25 30.29 -14.15
C SER A 620 26.91 28.98 -13.66
N ALA A 621 26.41 28.41 -12.56
CA ALA A 621 26.88 27.13 -12.02
C ALA A 621 26.22 25.90 -12.67
N SER A 622 25.04 26.08 -13.27
CA SER A 622 24.25 25.00 -13.87
C SER A 622 23.42 25.60 -15.01
N PRO A 623 24.05 25.83 -16.18
CA PRO A 623 23.36 26.39 -17.33
C PRO A 623 22.32 25.40 -17.87
N VAL A 624 21.29 25.91 -18.52
CA VAL A 624 20.41 25.07 -19.36
C VAL A 624 21.11 24.82 -20.68
N VAL A 625 21.06 23.59 -21.21
CA VAL A 625 21.76 23.23 -22.44
C VAL A 625 20.78 22.74 -23.50
N PHE A 626 20.71 23.46 -24.62
CA PHE A 626 20.06 23.04 -25.86
C PHE A 626 21.14 22.66 -26.89
N THR A 627 21.17 21.41 -27.32
CA THR A 627 22.25 20.91 -28.19
C THR A 627 21.79 19.83 -29.17
N SER A 628 22.70 19.34 -30.00
CA SER A 628 22.49 18.21 -30.89
C SER A 628 22.42 16.88 -30.12
N ILE A 629 21.63 15.92 -30.61
CA ILE A 629 21.70 14.53 -30.13
C ILE A 629 23.07 13.89 -30.38
N ASN A 630 23.85 14.41 -31.32
CA ASN A 630 25.22 13.98 -31.57
C ASN A 630 26.23 14.59 -30.60
N ASP A 631 25.84 15.56 -29.77
CA ASP A 631 26.71 16.15 -28.76
C ASP A 631 26.76 15.27 -27.50
N ASN A 632 27.91 14.63 -27.27
CA ASN A 632 28.15 13.76 -26.11
C ASN A 632 28.80 14.50 -24.93
N SER A 633 29.05 15.80 -25.05
CA SER A 633 29.63 16.60 -23.97
C SER A 633 28.60 16.96 -22.90
N ALA A 634 27.31 17.03 -23.26
CA ALA A 634 26.19 17.30 -22.37
C ALA A 634 25.20 16.14 -22.34
N GLY A 635 24.55 15.88 -21.19
CA GLY A 635 23.44 14.90 -21.10
C GLY A 635 23.80 13.44 -21.40
N GLY A 636 25.08 13.07 -21.37
CA GLY A 636 25.53 11.69 -21.60
C GLY A 636 25.66 11.29 -23.08
N THR A 637 25.96 10.01 -23.32
CA THR A 637 26.25 9.46 -24.65
C THR A 637 24.97 9.20 -25.44
N THR A 638 24.73 10.01 -26.45
CA THR A 638 23.65 9.88 -27.43
C THR A 638 24.23 9.95 -28.86
N GLY A 639 23.43 9.65 -29.88
CA GLY A 639 23.81 9.88 -31.29
C GLY A 639 25.21 9.38 -31.67
N THR A 640 25.92 10.15 -32.50
CA THR A 640 27.22 9.75 -33.08
C THR A 640 28.47 10.31 -32.38
N GLY A 641 28.31 11.27 -31.47
CA GLY A 641 29.44 11.99 -30.87
C GLY A 641 30.09 13.03 -31.80
N LYS A 642 29.48 13.36 -32.94
CA LYS A 642 29.99 14.32 -33.93
C LYS A 642 28.92 15.39 -34.22
N PRO A 643 28.72 16.36 -33.31
CA PRO A 643 27.71 17.39 -33.52
C PRO A 643 28.11 18.36 -34.64
N ALA A 644 27.12 18.82 -35.40
CA ALA A 644 27.28 19.79 -36.46
C ALA A 644 26.10 20.77 -36.53
N ALA A 645 26.34 21.99 -37.00
CA ALA A 645 25.28 22.96 -37.29
C ALA A 645 24.21 22.34 -38.20
N GLY A 646 22.93 22.51 -37.82
CA GLY A 646 21.79 21.95 -38.54
C GLY A 646 21.39 20.54 -38.13
N ASP A 647 22.03 19.96 -37.11
CA ASP A 647 21.61 18.69 -36.51
C ASP A 647 20.19 18.75 -35.90
N TRP A 648 19.70 19.96 -35.65
CA TRP A 648 18.33 20.26 -35.25
C TRP A 648 17.95 21.68 -35.73
N GLN A 649 16.67 22.04 -35.65
CA GLN A 649 16.21 23.34 -36.17
C GLN A 649 16.53 24.49 -35.25
N GLY A 650 16.25 24.35 -33.96
CA GLY A 650 16.33 25.45 -33.00
C GLY A 650 15.12 25.62 -32.11
N ILE A 651 15.13 26.75 -31.41
CA ILE A 651 13.96 27.30 -30.71
C ILE A 651 13.24 28.22 -31.69
N ILE A 652 11.98 27.94 -32.00
CA ILE A 652 11.19 28.66 -32.99
C ILE A 652 10.05 29.39 -32.28
N ALA A 653 10.18 30.70 -32.14
CA ALA A 653 9.15 31.56 -31.60
C ALA A 653 8.27 32.09 -32.74
N THR A 654 7.06 31.56 -32.85
CA THR A 654 6.10 31.93 -33.90
C THR A 654 4.76 32.39 -33.31
N PRO A 655 4.16 33.50 -33.79
CA PRO A 655 2.86 33.97 -33.38
C PRO A 655 1.79 32.89 -33.49
N SER A 656 0.94 32.83 -32.47
CA SER A 656 -0.36 32.21 -32.62
C SER A 656 -1.34 33.20 -33.29
N SER A 657 -2.57 32.74 -33.54
CA SER A 657 -3.65 33.64 -34.00
C SER A 657 -4.10 34.63 -32.92
N THR A 658 -3.74 34.41 -31.65
CA THR A 658 -4.30 35.11 -30.48
C THR A 658 -3.26 35.88 -29.66
N GLU A 659 -1.98 35.51 -29.75
CA GLU A 659 -0.92 36.01 -28.88
C GLU A 659 0.45 35.91 -29.57
N ASN A 660 1.36 36.82 -29.21
CA ASN A 660 2.77 36.74 -29.62
C ASN A 660 3.54 35.92 -28.59
N PRO A 661 4.47 35.05 -29.01
CA PRO A 661 5.25 34.28 -28.07
C PRO A 661 6.16 35.18 -27.23
N VAL A 662 6.64 34.64 -26.11
CA VAL A 662 7.67 35.28 -25.28
C VAL A 662 8.76 34.25 -25.04
N VAL A 663 10.01 34.61 -25.34
CA VAL A 663 11.17 33.76 -25.06
C VAL A 663 12.16 34.52 -24.20
N MET A 664 12.44 33.97 -23.03
CA MET A 664 13.45 34.48 -22.08
C MET A 664 14.51 33.40 -21.92
N LEU A 665 15.75 33.72 -22.29
CA LEU A 665 16.92 32.89 -22.06
C LEU A 665 17.80 33.57 -21.01
N GLU A 666 18.08 32.86 -19.92
CA GLU A 666 19.04 33.27 -18.91
C GLU A 666 20.01 32.11 -18.62
N HIS A 667 21.31 32.32 -18.81
CA HIS A 667 22.36 31.31 -18.62
C HIS A 667 22.10 29.99 -19.37
N ALA A 668 21.64 30.10 -20.60
CA ALA A 668 21.46 29.01 -21.55
C ALA A 668 22.67 28.84 -22.47
N SER A 669 22.94 27.60 -22.86
CA SER A 669 23.84 27.23 -23.95
C SER A 669 23.02 26.68 -25.11
N VAL A 670 23.08 27.30 -26.29
CA VAL A 670 22.35 26.86 -27.49
C VAL A 670 23.33 26.58 -28.62
N SER A 671 23.45 25.32 -29.02
CA SER A 671 24.46 24.91 -29.99
C SER A 671 23.98 23.96 -31.07
N TYR A 672 24.67 24.00 -32.22
CA TYR A 672 24.48 23.07 -33.35
C TYR A 672 23.11 23.11 -34.03
N ALA A 673 22.31 24.15 -33.78
CA ALA A 673 21.04 24.35 -34.46
C ALA A 673 21.22 24.88 -35.88
N THR A 674 20.18 24.75 -36.71
CA THR A 674 20.06 25.51 -37.96
C THR A 674 19.98 26.99 -37.64
N THR A 675 19.06 27.36 -36.75
CA THR A 675 18.94 28.69 -36.15
C THR A 675 18.78 28.52 -34.64
N GLY A 676 19.69 29.00 -33.81
CA GLY A 676 19.62 28.80 -32.35
C GLY A 676 18.31 29.30 -31.76
N LEU A 677 17.97 30.55 -32.04
CA LEU A 677 16.67 31.17 -31.76
C LEU A 677 16.13 31.86 -33.01
N ASP A 678 15.06 31.31 -33.58
CA ASP A 678 14.26 31.97 -34.63
C ASP A 678 13.13 32.76 -33.97
N ALA A 679 13.25 34.07 -34.03
CA ALA A 679 12.29 35.05 -33.52
C ALA A 679 11.87 36.02 -34.62
N THR A 680 11.89 35.59 -35.88
CA THR A 680 11.54 36.39 -37.06
C THR A 680 10.14 37.01 -36.99
N THR A 681 9.24 36.42 -36.21
CA THR A 681 7.84 36.87 -36.11
C THR A 681 7.46 37.31 -34.70
N ASN A 682 8.43 37.34 -33.78
CA ASN A 682 8.19 37.51 -32.35
C ASN A 682 8.32 38.98 -31.87
N ARG A 683 7.46 39.40 -30.93
CA ARG A 683 7.48 40.74 -30.32
C ARG A 683 8.26 40.87 -29.01
N GLN A 684 8.53 39.80 -28.26
CA GLN A 684 9.30 39.90 -27.01
C GLN A 684 10.31 38.75 -26.87
N VAL A 685 11.59 39.11 -26.94
CA VAL A 685 12.73 38.20 -26.79
C VAL A 685 13.73 38.82 -25.82
N THR A 686 14.12 38.08 -24.80
CA THR A 686 15.23 38.44 -23.92
C THR A 686 16.25 37.30 -23.92
N VAL A 687 17.50 37.62 -24.20
CA VAL A 687 18.65 36.71 -24.18
C VAL A 687 19.69 37.35 -23.26
N GLN A 688 20.01 36.72 -22.15
CA GLN A 688 20.81 37.30 -21.08
C GLN A 688 21.82 36.30 -20.53
N SER A 689 23.10 36.69 -20.53
CA SER A 689 24.18 35.90 -19.93
C SER A 689 24.30 34.47 -20.51
N ASP A 690 23.98 34.35 -21.80
CA ASP A 690 23.90 33.10 -22.56
C ASP A 690 25.14 32.82 -23.41
N SER A 691 25.23 31.60 -23.96
CA SER A 691 26.25 31.17 -24.93
C SER A 691 25.58 30.52 -26.14
N LEU A 692 25.72 31.10 -27.32
CA LEU A 692 25.24 30.50 -28.57
C LEU A 692 26.43 30.14 -29.46
N ALA A 693 26.62 28.85 -29.73
CA ALA A 693 27.83 28.37 -30.41
C ALA A 693 27.57 27.36 -31.52
N HIS A 694 28.38 27.40 -32.59
CA HIS A 694 28.33 26.43 -33.69
C HIS A 694 26.96 26.29 -34.38
N ASN A 695 26.12 27.32 -34.35
CA ASN A 695 24.83 27.32 -35.05
C ASN A 695 25.01 27.82 -36.49
N GLY A 696 24.07 27.46 -37.38
CA GLY A 696 24.00 28.09 -38.70
C GLY A 696 23.77 29.60 -38.57
N VAL A 697 22.70 29.95 -37.86
CA VAL A 697 22.41 31.31 -37.36
C VAL A 697 22.24 31.23 -35.86
N ALA A 698 22.84 32.11 -35.06
CA ALA A 698 22.70 32.05 -33.61
C ALA A 698 21.34 32.61 -33.16
N VAL A 699 21.01 33.84 -33.57
CA VAL A 699 19.70 34.46 -33.33
C VAL A 699 19.23 35.16 -34.61
N ASP A 700 17.99 34.88 -35.03
CA ASP A 700 17.32 35.54 -36.16
C ASP A 700 16.10 36.34 -35.67
N ILE A 701 16.08 37.65 -35.87
CA ILE A 701 15.03 38.57 -35.41
C ILE A 701 14.57 39.44 -36.58
N ALA A 702 13.29 39.42 -36.94
CA ALA A 702 12.76 40.40 -37.90
C ALA A 702 12.23 41.64 -37.18
N ALA A 703 12.64 42.81 -37.66
CA ALA A 703 12.15 44.09 -37.20
C ALA A 703 10.76 44.35 -37.82
N THR A 704 9.72 43.77 -37.25
CA THR A 704 8.37 44.33 -37.43
C THR A 704 8.14 45.36 -36.32
N ILE A 705 7.66 46.56 -36.64
CA ILE A 705 7.44 47.66 -35.68
C ILE A 705 6.75 47.13 -34.40
N GLY A 706 7.47 47.17 -33.27
CA GLY A 706 6.99 46.71 -31.95
C GLY A 706 7.70 45.50 -31.35
N THR A 707 8.79 44.99 -31.95
CA THR A 707 9.64 43.98 -31.30
C THR A 707 10.53 44.60 -30.20
N ASN A 708 10.40 44.12 -28.97
CA ASN A 708 11.25 44.46 -27.82
C ASN A 708 12.25 43.31 -27.61
N ALA A 709 13.32 43.31 -28.41
CA ALA A 709 14.41 42.35 -28.31
C ALA A 709 15.53 42.94 -27.43
N ALA A 710 15.89 42.23 -26.36
CA ALA A 710 16.99 42.59 -25.45
C ALA A 710 18.03 41.47 -25.45
N ILE A 711 19.28 41.79 -25.81
CA ILE A 711 20.40 40.84 -25.77
C ILE A 711 21.48 41.45 -24.86
N HIS A 712 21.79 40.77 -23.76
CA HIS A 712 22.72 41.22 -22.73
C HIS A 712 23.74 40.14 -22.39
N GLU A 713 25.01 40.52 -22.21
CA GLU A 713 26.08 39.62 -21.70
C GLU A 713 26.18 38.25 -22.40
N THR A 714 25.84 38.18 -23.68
CA THR A 714 25.73 36.93 -24.45
C THR A 714 26.97 36.71 -25.31
N TRP A 715 27.51 35.49 -25.28
CA TRP A 715 28.62 35.06 -26.12
C TRP A 715 28.15 34.37 -27.41
N PHE A 716 28.75 34.76 -28.53
CA PHE A 716 28.56 34.12 -29.83
C PHE A 716 29.89 33.53 -30.29
N ASP A 717 29.96 32.22 -30.51
CA ASP A 717 31.19 31.55 -30.93
C ASP A 717 30.97 30.58 -32.09
N GLU A 718 31.87 30.60 -33.08
CA GLU A 718 31.85 29.70 -34.25
C GLU A 718 30.49 29.53 -34.97
N ASN A 719 29.60 30.53 -34.92
CA ASN A 719 28.34 30.51 -35.67
C ASN A 719 28.57 30.91 -37.12
N GLY A 720 27.74 30.41 -38.04
CA GLY A 720 27.73 30.87 -39.43
C GLY A 720 27.32 32.36 -39.53
N VAL A 721 26.28 32.74 -38.79
CA VAL A 721 25.83 34.12 -38.57
C VAL A 721 25.51 34.31 -37.09
N ALA A 722 26.09 35.33 -36.44
CA ALA A 722 25.81 35.59 -35.02
C ALA A 722 24.40 36.20 -34.81
N LEU A 723 24.07 37.25 -35.57
CA LEU A 723 22.79 37.93 -35.51
C LEU A 723 22.27 38.17 -36.93
N ALA A 724 21.09 37.65 -37.25
CA ALA A 724 20.37 37.93 -38.49
C ALA A 724 19.15 38.82 -38.20
N GLY A 725 18.81 39.69 -39.15
CA GLY A 725 17.58 40.47 -39.08
C GLY A 725 17.23 41.21 -40.37
N SER A 726 16.00 41.73 -40.44
CA SER A 726 15.54 42.54 -41.58
C SER A 726 16.18 43.95 -41.57
N SER A 727 16.16 44.63 -42.73
CA SER A 727 16.83 45.92 -42.99
C SER A 727 16.49 47.08 -42.04
N ASP A 728 15.50 46.91 -41.17
CA ASP A 728 14.92 47.95 -40.33
C ASP A 728 15.30 47.81 -38.84
N TRP A 729 16.15 46.82 -38.48
CA TRP A 729 16.68 46.67 -37.13
C TRP A 729 17.75 47.72 -36.85
N ASN A 730 17.45 48.68 -35.95
CA ASN A 730 18.40 49.69 -35.50
C ASN A 730 18.91 49.37 -34.09
N PRO A 731 20.14 48.83 -33.93
CA PRO A 731 20.71 48.51 -32.62
C PRO A 731 21.01 49.73 -31.74
N VAL A 732 20.83 50.96 -32.27
CA VAL A 732 21.14 52.22 -31.58
C VAL A 732 19.92 52.82 -30.85
N ALA A 733 18.70 52.32 -31.08
CA ALA A 733 17.46 52.91 -30.55
C ALA A 733 16.96 52.27 -29.24
N THR A 734 17.53 51.14 -28.81
CA THR A 734 17.38 50.62 -27.45
C THR A 734 18.43 51.31 -26.56
N PRO A 735 18.13 51.67 -25.30
CA PRO A 735 19.15 52.17 -24.38
C PRO A 735 20.09 51.00 -24.04
N VAL A 736 21.08 50.77 -24.91
CA VAL A 736 22.17 49.85 -24.68
C VAL A 736 23.15 50.55 -23.72
N THR A 737 22.78 50.62 -22.44
CA THR A 737 23.76 50.94 -21.39
C THR A 737 24.70 49.73 -21.28
N SER A 738 25.91 49.90 -21.82
CA SER A 738 27.07 48.99 -21.77
C SER A 738 26.90 47.60 -22.40
N CYS A 739 26.84 47.52 -23.73
CA CYS A 739 27.42 46.36 -24.43
C CYS A 739 28.91 46.62 -24.65
N GLU A 740 29.77 45.93 -23.91
CA GLU A 740 31.07 45.54 -24.47
C GLU A 740 30.75 44.46 -25.51
N PHE A 741 30.52 44.84 -26.77
CA PHE A 741 30.57 43.88 -27.88
C PHE A 741 32.02 43.38 -27.96
N ARG A 742 32.40 42.38 -27.15
CA ARG A 742 33.63 41.62 -27.40
C ARG A 742 33.32 40.59 -28.47
N LEU A 743 33.23 41.07 -29.72
CA LEU A 743 33.38 40.25 -30.91
C LEU A 743 34.82 39.70 -30.92
N SER A 744 35.05 38.58 -30.24
CA SER A 744 36.20 37.74 -30.49
C SER A 744 35.86 36.78 -31.63
N CYS A 745 35.64 37.32 -32.83
CA CYS A 745 35.42 36.49 -34.02
C CYS A 745 36.79 36.19 -34.66
N THR A 746 37.29 34.97 -34.48
CA THR A 746 38.23 34.38 -35.44
C THR A 746 37.44 33.92 -36.67
N GLY A 747 37.16 34.83 -37.61
CA GLY A 747 36.72 34.48 -38.97
C GLY A 747 35.24 34.69 -39.35
N CYS A 748 34.42 35.40 -38.57
CA CYS A 748 33.02 35.65 -38.94
C CYS A 748 32.87 36.74 -40.02
N ARG A 749 31.85 36.61 -40.86
CA ARG A 749 31.28 37.69 -41.70
C ARG A 749 30.02 38.24 -41.05
#